data_AF-A0A1A2XTG0-F1
#
_entry.id   AF-A0A1A2XTG0-F1
#
_cell.length_a   1.000
_cell.length_b   1.000
_cell.length_c   1.000
_cell.angle_alpha   90.00
_cell.angle_beta   90.00
_cell.angle_gamma   90.00
#
_symmetry.space_group_name_H-M   'P 1'
#
loop_
_entity.id
_entity.type
_entity.pdbx_description
1 polymer ?
#
loop_
_entity_poly.entity_id
_entity_poly.type
_entity_poly.pdbx_seq_one_letter_code
_entity_poly.pdbx_strand_id
1 'polypeptide(L)'
;MAAGSLGGVFGLSPLAPAPPAYADADFDWLVELFAPTAGLAAGSDPLDTSDVFGLDLYTALHDQVQAWIISPLGMQIDNTINQLAGQYLIGNGVDGTFENPHGGAGGLWFGDGGDGYDQTLAGVAGGNGGAAGMFGDGGAGGDGGAGAAGGIGGTGGWFMGNGGAGGAGGEGVLGGVGGAGGAGGDAVAWFFGNGGAGGAGGAGAAGAGVGATGGTGGAGGVGGASLTAQFGNGGQGGTGGIGGTGGAGRAGADGAAATIAGGTGERGEDGGVGGTGGTGGVGGAGGASVHGAAGLQGVGGAGGTGGTGGDPGNGGRGGDGDAAHPDGGAGGNGGNAGAGGAGGTGGAGSTLGATGVTGAAPTGPAGNGGDGGNGYHATVAGANGGNGGDGGTGGAHGNGGNGGDGGAGATGKNGVAGINGGNAGNGGNGGAGGAGGNSLGDGHGGHGGNGGAAGDGGRGLDQSGQPVGAALPGSGGNGGQGGTGGAGGSSASAHGAGTGTGGAGGKGGAGGNGGGNGIATVDAPNNVQYGSGGAGGAGGAGGSGGRGDNGAAGPNAGFDGGNGGAGGQGGAGGSAYQGNAALGEHGRFGTNGDGGAGGSGGTGGGGGTGGTGVASAGGAGGNGGNGGTAGAGGAPGTGFYAQPGINQAPVGIGGVGGDGGGAGAGGSGGIGAAGFTGGTGGNGGVGGSGGHGGDGTGSFYSQGSSGGNGGSGGAGGNAGTGGAGGSGAQAGSGGNAGAGGHGGDGGDGGTATLASTNVHGGAAGDGGAGGTAGLIAAGGAGARGGDGGDGGAGGHGGTVGSTGANGAGGVGGAGSGTAAHGATGGPEGPVNASIPLYLQSNGISPIVYISINGGPPVPVQIDTGSTGLTILGNSQGLGDSVYAGSASYAGLGNQSYSYHTYDTTVGFCDKAGACPTDLVTDPTAVNIVDPASNALMTSYFNQYGIAGVLGIGPNNGFSGTSTIISALPGALNQGVLIDATRGEVVFGPNQLDPELSLPGSPFVDTMVSINGGAPVAVSTSIDSGGMLGSVPQWLFPSAGIGTQVPAGTLISVYSADGEKLLYSFTTTATNSPYVWSNTSMNSGYFPFSENPIYIDYRPSGFGSTVFDR
;
A
#
# COMPACT_ATOMS: atom_id res chain seq x y z
N MET A 1 49.52 66.37 27.54
CA MET A 1 50.96 66.11 27.34
C MET A 1 51.24 66.18 25.85
N ALA A 2 52.32 66.90 25.49
CA ALA A 2 53.11 66.90 24.23
C ALA A 2 52.34 66.86 22.89
N ALA A 3 52.30 67.92 22.08
CA ALA A 3 53.41 68.58 21.35
C ALA A 3 54.26 67.60 20.52
N GLY A 4 54.18 67.70 19.19
CA GLY A 4 54.98 66.92 18.25
C GLY A 4 54.79 67.38 16.81
N SER A 5 55.39 68.51 16.47
CA SER A 5 55.59 69.02 15.11
C SER A 5 56.73 68.29 14.40
N LEU A 6 56.55 67.98 13.10
CA LEU A 6 57.56 67.85 12.03
C LEU A 6 56.72 67.89 10.73
N GLY A 7 56.83 68.83 9.80
CA GLY A 7 58.01 69.52 9.30
C GLY A 7 58.33 68.98 7.90
N GLY A 8 57.69 69.53 6.87
CA GLY A 8 57.95 69.21 5.45
C GLY A 8 57.47 70.33 4.53
N VAL A 9 58.42 71.17 4.10
CA VAL A 9 58.33 72.28 3.12
C VAL A 9 58.65 71.66 1.74
N PHE A 10 58.00 71.93 0.61
CA PHE A 10 58.12 73.11 -0.26
C PHE A 10 57.13 73.00 -1.44
N GLY A 11 56.43 74.08 -1.74
CA GLY A 11 55.57 74.22 -2.92
C GLY A 11 54.68 75.45 -2.83
N LEU A 12 55.27 76.65 -2.75
CA LEU A 12 54.54 77.90 -2.90
C LEU A 12 54.19 78.12 -4.38
N SER A 13 52.92 78.43 -4.63
CA SER A 13 52.57 79.55 -5.50
C SER A 13 51.50 80.41 -4.79
N PRO A 14 51.61 81.75 -4.87
CA PRO A 14 50.79 82.66 -4.08
C PRO A 14 49.53 83.12 -4.80
N LEU A 15 48.55 83.49 -3.97
CA LEU A 15 47.45 84.44 -4.17
C LEU A 15 46.98 84.66 -5.62
N ALA A 16 45.81 84.12 -5.93
CA ALA A 16 44.91 84.82 -6.84
C ALA A 16 44.25 85.99 -6.08
N PRO A 17 44.21 87.19 -6.68
CA PRO A 17 43.54 88.36 -6.11
C PRO A 17 42.03 88.13 -6.02
N ALA A 18 41.36 88.94 -5.19
CA ALA A 18 39.90 89.04 -5.15
C ALA A 18 39.34 89.09 -6.58
N PRO A 19 38.29 88.31 -6.91
CA PRO A 19 37.60 88.45 -8.19
C PRO A 19 37.15 89.91 -8.33
N PRO A 20 37.27 90.50 -9.53
CA PRO A 20 36.79 91.85 -9.76
C PRO A 20 35.30 91.91 -9.39
N ALA A 21 34.88 93.03 -8.81
CA ALA A 21 33.46 93.33 -8.71
C ALA A 21 32.89 93.37 -10.13
N TYR A 22 32.15 92.33 -10.52
CA TYR A 22 31.36 92.30 -11.75
C TYR A 22 30.11 93.14 -11.50
N ALA A 23 30.27 94.44 -11.71
CA ALA A 23 29.15 95.30 -12.05
C ALA A 23 29.17 95.46 -13.59
N ASP A 24 29.00 94.35 -14.30
CA ASP A 24 28.42 94.40 -15.63
C ASP A 24 26.95 93.95 -15.53
N ALA A 25 26.14 94.44 -16.45
CA ALA A 25 24.68 94.27 -16.44
C ALA A 25 24.28 92.94 -17.08
N ASP A 26 25.18 91.97 -16.99
CA ASP A 26 25.25 90.75 -17.75
C ASP A 26 25.35 89.67 -16.66
N PHE A 27 24.32 88.84 -16.49
CA PHE A 27 24.17 87.90 -15.37
C PHE A 27 25.19 86.73 -15.36
N ASP A 28 26.47 86.94 -15.69
CA ASP A 28 27.49 85.90 -15.88
C ASP A 28 27.97 85.24 -14.57
N TRP A 29 27.81 85.89 -13.41
CA TRP A 29 28.04 85.26 -12.10
C TRP A 29 27.08 84.09 -11.82
N LEU A 30 25.92 84.10 -12.49
CA LEU A 30 24.96 83.02 -12.41
C LEU A 30 25.53 81.76 -13.11
N VAL A 31 26.32 81.90 -14.18
CA VAL A 31 26.80 80.79 -15.02
C VAL A 31 27.93 79.99 -14.36
N GLU A 32 28.81 80.62 -13.57
CA GLU A 32 29.88 79.89 -12.86
C GLU A 32 29.41 79.15 -11.59
N LEU A 33 28.27 79.53 -11.01
CA LEU A 33 27.62 78.79 -9.92
C LEU A 33 27.00 77.46 -10.41
N PHE A 34 26.66 77.36 -11.70
CA PHE A 34 26.05 76.18 -12.33
C PHE A 34 26.99 75.38 -13.25
N ALA A 35 28.32 75.57 -13.15
CA ALA A 35 29.28 74.77 -13.90
C ALA A 35 29.43 73.36 -13.27
N PRO A 36 29.03 72.27 -13.94
CA PRO A 36 29.01 70.96 -13.32
C PRO A 36 30.43 70.39 -13.17
N THR A 37 30.90 70.23 -11.92
CA THR A 37 32.02 69.30 -11.63
C THR A 37 31.51 67.87 -11.69
N ALA A 38 32.15 67.06 -12.55
CA ALA A 38 31.76 65.69 -12.84
C ALA A 38 31.79 64.78 -11.60
N GLY A 39 30.64 64.24 -11.23
CA GLY A 39 30.54 63.15 -10.25
C GLY A 39 29.22 63.03 -9.50
N LEU A 40 28.07 63.01 -10.19
CA LEU A 40 26.78 62.67 -9.56
C LEU A 40 26.04 61.62 -10.40
N ALA A 41 25.53 60.60 -9.71
CA ALA A 41 24.92 59.40 -10.29
C ALA A 41 23.59 59.70 -11.00
N ALA A 42 23.27 58.90 -12.01
CA ALA A 42 22.07 59.05 -12.83
C ALA A 42 20.78 58.99 -11.99
N GLY A 43 20.06 60.11 -11.91
CA GLY A 43 18.76 60.20 -11.24
C GLY A 43 18.09 61.58 -11.28
N SER A 44 18.81 62.68 -11.46
CA SER A 44 18.25 64.04 -11.49
C SER A 44 18.42 64.71 -12.85
N ASP A 45 17.41 65.50 -13.24
CA ASP A 45 17.51 66.48 -14.31
C ASP A 45 18.45 67.60 -13.82
N PRO A 46 19.58 67.88 -14.48
CA PRO A 46 20.60 68.83 -14.01
C PRO A 46 20.14 70.31 -13.98
N LEU A 47 18.88 70.60 -14.26
CA LEU A 47 18.29 71.95 -14.24
C LEU A 47 17.11 72.09 -13.25
N ASP A 48 16.91 71.15 -12.33
CA ASP A 48 15.94 71.36 -11.25
C ASP A 48 16.44 72.44 -10.26
N THR A 49 15.88 73.65 -10.37
CA THR A 49 16.23 74.79 -9.52
C THR A 49 16.05 74.51 -8.03
N SER A 50 15.12 73.62 -7.66
CA SER A 50 14.89 73.28 -6.25
C SER A 50 16.03 72.46 -5.64
N ASP A 51 16.63 71.54 -6.41
CA ASP A 51 17.78 70.73 -6.00
C ASP A 51 19.03 71.60 -5.82
N VAL A 52 19.28 72.57 -6.73
CA VAL A 52 20.44 73.47 -6.63
C VAL A 52 20.31 74.45 -5.46
N PHE A 53 19.12 75.02 -5.22
CA PHE A 53 18.90 75.87 -4.05
C PHE A 53 18.91 75.06 -2.73
N GLY A 54 18.47 73.79 -2.76
CA GLY A 54 18.38 72.92 -1.59
C GLY A 54 19.71 72.32 -1.13
N LEU A 55 20.41 71.58 -2.00
CA LEU A 55 21.63 70.84 -1.63
C LEU A 55 22.86 71.74 -1.49
N ASP A 56 22.98 72.80 -2.30
CA ASP A 56 24.23 73.59 -2.37
C ASP A 56 24.16 74.96 -1.65
N LEU A 57 23.00 75.63 -1.59
CA LEU A 57 22.89 76.99 -1.01
C LEU A 57 22.19 77.03 0.35
N TYR A 58 20.99 76.46 0.48
CA TYR A 58 20.24 76.51 1.74
C TYR A 58 20.89 75.67 2.82
N THR A 59 21.26 74.41 2.53
CA THR A 59 21.91 73.51 3.49
C THR A 59 23.21 74.14 4.05
N ALA A 60 24.05 74.72 3.19
CA ALA A 60 25.28 75.37 3.63
C ALA A 60 25.05 76.62 4.49
N LEU A 61 24.02 77.42 4.18
CA LEU A 61 23.63 78.59 4.97
C LEU A 61 23.03 78.18 6.32
N HIS A 62 22.13 77.20 6.31
CA HIS A 62 21.49 76.64 7.49
C HIS A 62 22.54 76.06 8.44
N ASP A 63 23.46 75.22 7.97
CA ASP A 63 24.55 74.65 8.78
C ASP A 63 25.41 75.74 9.44
N GLN A 64 25.70 76.83 8.73
CA GLN A 64 26.47 77.95 9.29
C GLN A 64 25.68 78.72 10.37
N VAL A 65 24.38 78.91 10.17
CA VAL A 65 23.48 79.52 11.16
C VAL A 65 23.33 78.60 12.38
N GLN A 66 23.19 77.30 12.19
CA GLN A 66 23.11 76.32 13.27
C GLN A 66 24.41 76.26 14.06
N ALA A 67 25.55 76.19 13.38
CA ALA A 67 26.87 76.23 14.01
C ALA A 67 27.08 77.52 14.82
N TRP A 68 26.52 78.65 14.40
CA TRP A 68 26.53 79.89 15.18
C TRP A 68 25.65 79.79 16.43
N ILE A 69 24.38 79.42 16.28
CA ILE A 69 23.37 79.37 17.35
C ILE A 69 23.83 78.47 18.51
N ILE A 70 24.44 77.33 18.19
CA ILE A 70 24.91 76.37 19.22
C ILE A 70 26.33 76.67 19.72
N SER A 71 27.03 77.65 19.15
CA SER A 71 28.39 77.99 19.59
C SER A 71 28.39 78.67 20.96
N PRO A 72 29.42 78.45 21.81
CA PRO A 72 29.49 79.09 23.12
C PRO A 72 29.47 80.63 23.10
N LEU A 73 29.97 81.25 22.02
CA LEU A 73 29.93 82.70 21.83
C LEU A 73 28.57 83.16 21.30
N GLY A 74 28.00 82.45 20.31
CA GLY A 74 26.67 82.71 19.78
C GLY A 74 25.61 82.66 20.87
N MET A 75 25.55 81.58 21.67
CA MET A 75 24.61 81.46 22.78
C MET A 75 24.67 82.64 23.77
N GLN A 76 25.85 83.20 24.07
CA GLN A 76 25.95 84.36 24.97
C GLN A 76 25.36 85.62 24.35
N ILE A 77 25.65 85.84 23.06
CA ILE A 77 25.16 87.00 22.30
C ILE A 77 23.65 86.88 22.08
N ASP A 78 23.19 85.73 21.61
CA ASP A 78 21.79 85.45 21.29
C ASP A 78 20.92 85.54 22.56
N ASN A 79 21.37 84.98 23.69
CA ASN A 79 20.66 85.13 24.97
C ASN A 79 20.56 86.59 25.43
N THR A 80 21.56 87.41 25.14
CA THR A 80 21.53 88.84 25.47
C THR A 80 20.52 89.57 24.57
N ILE A 81 20.52 89.25 23.27
CA ILE A 81 19.57 89.80 22.29
C ILE A 81 18.13 89.42 22.67
N ASN A 82 17.88 88.16 23.02
CA ASN A 82 16.56 87.67 23.43
C ASN A 82 16.06 88.35 24.71
N GLN A 83 16.94 88.53 25.70
CA GLN A 83 16.61 89.23 26.95
C GLN A 83 16.31 90.71 26.73
N LEU A 84 17.09 91.39 25.88
CA LEU A 84 16.89 92.81 25.55
C LEU A 84 15.60 93.04 24.75
N ALA A 85 15.26 92.10 23.85
CA ALA A 85 14.04 92.17 23.06
C ALA A 85 12.78 91.73 23.84
N GLY A 86 12.94 91.00 24.94
CA GLY A 86 11.84 90.40 25.68
C GLY A 86 11.09 89.32 24.89
N GLN A 87 11.71 88.80 23.82
CA GLN A 87 11.16 87.80 22.90
C GLN A 87 12.25 86.80 22.52
N TYR A 88 11.87 85.56 22.24
CA TYR A 88 12.81 84.54 21.75
C TYR A 88 13.04 84.78 20.25
N LEU A 89 14.13 85.49 19.92
CA LEU A 89 14.44 85.92 18.55
C LEU A 89 15.46 85.01 17.86
N ILE A 90 16.49 84.55 18.58
CA ILE A 90 17.56 83.72 18.02
C ILE A 90 17.80 82.52 18.92
N GLY A 91 17.71 81.31 18.37
CA GLY A 91 17.93 80.06 19.10
C GLY A 91 17.01 78.94 18.62
N ASN A 92 17.46 77.69 18.74
CA ASN A 92 16.61 76.54 18.40
C ASN A 92 15.53 76.32 19.45
N GLY A 93 14.45 75.67 19.03
CA GLY A 93 13.44 75.13 19.92
C GLY A 93 14.02 74.04 20.81
N VAL A 94 13.43 73.88 22.00
CA VAL A 94 13.82 72.81 22.92
C VAL A 94 13.13 71.54 22.49
N ASP A 95 13.87 70.43 22.36
CA ASP A 95 13.29 69.14 22.02
C ASP A 95 12.29 68.67 23.09
N GLY A 96 11.32 67.90 22.63
CA GLY A 96 10.33 67.25 23.46
C GLY A 96 10.98 66.29 24.47
N THR A 97 10.28 66.11 25.58
CA THR A 97 10.62 65.13 26.62
C THR A 97 9.41 64.24 26.91
N PHE A 98 9.59 63.14 27.63
CA PHE A 98 8.48 62.28 28.04
C PHE A 98 7.31 63.04 28.68
N GLU A 99 7.60 64.06 29.49
CA GLU A 99 6.59 64.86 30.21
C GLU A 99 6.01 66.01 29.39
N ASN A 100 6.80 66.58 28.48
CA ASN A 100 6.39 67.63 27.54
C ASN A 100 6.80 67.20 26.13
N PRO A 101 5.97 66.39 25.45
CA PRO A 101 6.41 65.65 24.27
C PRO A 101 6.60 66.52 23.03
N HIS A 102 6.00 67.70 22.97
CA HIS A 102 6.13 68.57 21.81
C HIS A 102 7.44 69.35 21.84
N GLY A 103 8.09 69.46 20.68
CA GLY A 103 9.21 70.35 20.46
C GLY A 103 8.80 71.82 20.56
N GLY A 104 9.63 72.63 21.17
CA GLY A 104 9.46 74.08 21.28
C GLY A 104 9.70 74.79 19.94
N ALA A 105 9.14 75.98 19.78
CA ALA A 105 9.40 76.81 18.60
C ALA A 105 10.83 77.38 18.62
N GLY A 106 11.42 77.52 17.42
CA GLY A 106 12.65 78.27 17.21
C GLY A 106 12.47 79.77 17.41
N GLY A 107 13.59 80.48 17.48
CA GLY A 107 13.63 81.93 17.62
C GLY A 107 13.02 82.61 16.40
N LEU A 108 12.29 83.72 16.62
CA LEU A 108 11.51 84.42 15.58
C LEU A 108 12.33 84.82 14.34
N TRP A 109 13.64 85.03 14.48
CA TRP A 109 14.54 85.43 13.39
C TRP A 109 15.40 84.28 12.88
N PHE A 110 16.06 83.55 13.77
CA PHE A 110 16.93 82.43 13.39
C PHE A 110 16.81 81.31 14.40
N GLY A 111 16.57 80.10 13.91
CA GLY A 111 16.55 78.90 14.74
C GLY A 111 15.55 77.88 14.25
N ASP A 112 15.94 76.63 14.44
CA ASP A 112 15.12 75.48 14.09
C ASP A 112 14.05 75.24 15.15
N GLY A 113 12.99 74.53 14.78
CA GLY A 113 12.11 73.94 15.77
C GLY A 113 12.80 72.82 16.53
N GLY A 114 12.40 72.61 17.79
CA GLY A 114 12.84 71.43 18.55
C GLY A 114 12.15 70.18 18.05
N ASP A 115 12.79 69.03 18.16
CA ASP A 115 12.21 67.74 17.77
C ASP A 115 11.11 67.31 18.77
N GLY A 116 10.17 66.51 18.31
CA GLY A 116 9.20 65.86 19.17
C GLY A 116 9.78 64.65 19.90
N TYR A 117 9.19 64.28 21.03
CA TYR A 117 9.61 63.12 21.82
C TYR A 117 9.04 61.80 21.28
N ASP A 118 9.91 60.79 21.15
CA ASP A 118 9.55 59.41 20.80
C ASP A 118 8.89 58.68 21.98
N GLN A 119 7.61 58.34 21.84
CA GLN A 119 6.85 57.67 22.89
C GLN A 119 7.19 56.17 22.99
N THR A 120 7.50 55.72 24.20
CA THR A 120 7.69 54.29 24.49
C THR A 120 6.46 53.64 25.14
N LEU A 121 5.47 54.45 25.53
CA LEU A 121 4.23 53.98 26.15
C LEU A 121 3.17 53.68 25.09
N ALA A 122 2.62 52.46 25.11
CA ALA A 122 1.56 52.05 24.20
C ALA A 122 0.34 52.99 24.25
N GLY A 123 -0.21 53.32 23.08
CA GLY A 123 -1.38 54.18 22.92
C GLY A 123 -1.09 55.68 23.04
N VAL A 124 0.16 56.11 23.27
CA VAL A 124 0.53 57.53 23.37
C VAL A 124 1.19 58.00 22.08
N ALA A 125 0.64 59.07 21.49
CA ALA A 125 1.13 59.63 20.25
C ALA A 125 2.47 60.36 20.42
N GLY A 126 3.30 60.28 19.38
CA GLY A 126 4.59 60.96 19.31
C GLY A 126 4.46 62.47 19.47
N GLY A 127 5.51 63.08 20.00
CA GLY A 127 5.59 64.52 20.12
C GLY A 127 5.57 65.23 18.77
N ASN A 128 4.75 66.24 18.58
CA ASN A 128 4.90 67.13 17.41
C ASN A 128 6.23 67.90 17.47
N GLY A 129 6.87 68.09 16.32
CA GLY A 129 8.01 68.99 16.17
C GLY A 129 7.62 70.46 16.29
N GLY A 130 8.58 71.28 16.70
CA GLY A 130 8.42 72.72 16.84
C GLY A 130 8.51 73.47 15.51
N ALA A 131 7.83 74.61 15.39
CA ALA A 131 7.97 75.48 14.23
C ALA A 131 9.28 76.28 14.27
N ALA A 132 9.93 76.47 13.14
CA ALA A 132 11.01 77.45 12.98
C ALA A 132 10.48 78.89 12.86
N GLY A 133 11.38 79.87 13.00
CA GLY A 133 11.08 81.30 12.90
C GLY A 133 11.12 81.85 11.47
N MET A 134 11.94 82.88 11.23
CA MET A 134 12.12 83.46 9.89
C MET A 134 13.07 82.61 9.03
N PHE A 135 14.19 82.19 9.62
CA PHE A 135 15.15 81.25 9.06
C PHE A 135 15.28 80.03 9.96
N GLY A 136 15.18 78.84 9.40
CA GLY A 136 15.35 77.58 10.12
C GLY A 136 14.42 76.49 9.63
N ASP A 137 14.77 75.25 9.97
CA ASP A 137 14.00 74.06 9.65
C ASP A 137 13.06 73.71 10.80
N GLY A 138 11.87 73.24 10.46
CA GLY A 138 10.95 72.73 11.47
C GLY A 138 11.52 71.48 12.14
N GLY A 139 11.24 71.29 13.43
CA GLY A 139 11.69 70.11 14.16
C GLY A 139 10.98 68.85 13.67
N ALA A 140 11.62 67.68 13.76
CA ALA A 140 10.99 66.41 13.44
C ALA A 140 9.86 66.09 14.43
N GLY A 141 8.83 65.38 13.99
CA GLY A 141 7.89 64.74 14.89
C GLY A 141 8.51 63.49 15.49
N GLY A 142 8.21 63.22 16.76
CA GLY A 142 8.63 62.01 17.46
C GLY A 142 7.77 60.80 17.11
N ASP A 143 8.31 59.61 17.30
CA ASP A 143 7.64 58.34 17.05
C ASP A 143 6.50 58.08 18.04
N GLY A 144 5.43 57.45 17.56
CA GLY A 144 4.32 57.00 18.39
C GLY A 144 4.67 55.75 19.18
N GLY A 145 4.15 55.64 20.41
CA GLY A 145 4.19 54.39 21.17
C GLY A 145 3.29 53.34 20.52
N ALA A 146 3.44 52.07 20.89
CA ALA A 146 2.72 50.96 20.26
C ALA A 146 1.22 51.26 20.05
N GLY A 147 0.74 51.21 18.81
CA GLY A 147 -0.64 51.45 18.37
C GLY A 147 -1.02 52.93 18.22
N ALA A 148 -0.10 53.86 18.46
CA ALA A 148 -0.35 55.30 18.43
C ALA A 148 0.37 55.99 17.26
N ALA A 149 -0.18 57.13 16.83
CA ALA A 149 0.38 57.88 15.71
C ALA A 149 1.72 58.55 16.06
N GLY A 150 2.56 58.74 15.06
CA GLY A 150 3.72 59.62 15.15
C GLY A 150 3.31 61.09 15.22
N GLY A 151 4.19 61.91 15.78
CA GLY A 151 4.00 63.35 15.86
C GLY A 151 4.15 64.02 14.50
N ILE A 152 3.44 65.13 14.28
CA ILE A 152 3.64 65.92 13.05
C ILE A 152 4.98 66.64 13.09
N GLY A 153 5.63 66.77 11.95
CA GLY A 153 6.80 67.64 11.79
C GLY A 153 6.43 69.11 11.94
N GLY A 154 7.37 69.89 12.44
CA GLY A 154 7.23 71.33 12.62
C GLY A 154 7.30 72.09 11.29
N THR A 155 6.66 73.25 11.22
CA THR A 155 6.72 74.09 10.01
C THR A 155 8.08 74.74 9.85
N GLY A 156 8.59 74.79 8.63
CA GLY A 156 9.81 75.52 8.27
C GLY A 156 9.63 77.03 8.36
N GLY A 157 10.74 77.77 8.38
CA GLY A 157 10.75 79.21 8.55
C GLY A 157 9.99 79.98 7.45
N TRP A 158 9.40 81.12 7.79
CA TRP A 158 8.53 81.89 6.88
C TRP A 158 9.28 82.64 5.78
N PHE A 159 10.61 82.77 5.86
CA PHE A 159 11.41 83.36 4.78
C PHE A 159 12.25 82.31 4.06
N MET A 160 13.06 81.53 4.79
CA MET A 160 13.68 80.31 4.30
C MET A 160 13.63 79.21 5.35
N GLY A 161 13.25 78.00 4.96
CA GLY A 161 13.09 76.91 5.91
C GLY A 161 12.42 75.68 5.34
N ASN A 162 13.01 74.51 5.58
CA ASN A 162 12.35 73.24 5.30
C ASN A 162 11.40 72.87 6.44
N GLY A 163 10.30 72.21 6.12
CA GLY A 163 9.48 71.57 7.15
C GLY A 163 10.17 70.34 7.74
N GLY A 164 9.90 70.08 9.02
CA GLY A 164 10.42 68.90 9.72
C GLY A 164 9.75 67.61 9.25
N ALA A 165 10.44 66.48 9.35
CA ALA A 165 9.83 65.18 9.04
C ALA A 165 8.75 64.82 10.06
N GLY A 166 7.72 64.07 9.66
CA GLY A 166 6.79 63.47 10.61
C GLY A 166 7.37 62.23 11.26
N GLY A 167 6.98 61.95 12.51
CA GLY A 167 7.43 60.77 13.26
C GLY A 167 6.76 59.48 12.78
N ALA A 168 7.38 58.32 13.00
CA ALA A 168 6.77 57.04 12.66
C ALA A 168 5.60 56.70 13.59
N GLY A 169 4.61 55.98 13.07
CA GLY A 169 3.57 55.39 13.90
C GLY A 169 4.06 54.16 14.65
N GLY A 170 3.54 53.92 15.86
CA GLY A 170 3.93 52.78 16.68
C GLY A 170 3.26 51.47 16.24
N GLU A 171 3.97 50.35 16.43
CA GLU A 171 3.50 49.00 16.15
C GLU A 171 2.17 48.64 16.83
N GLY A 172 1.26 47.95 16.15
CA GLY A 172 -0.05 47.55 16.71
C GLY A 172 0.08 46.67 17.96
N VAL A 173 -0.98 46.61 18.76
CA VAL A 173 -1.04 45.78 20.00
C VAL A 173 -2.24 44.84 19.95
N LEU A 174 -2.04 43.54 20.28
CA LEU A 174 -3.10 42.52 20.41
C LEU A 174 -4.07 42.43 19.21
N GLY A 175 -3.55 42.22 18.00
CA GLY A 175 -4.36 42.22 16.76
C GLY A 175 -4.84 43.61 16.31
N GLY A 176 -4.45 44.67 17.03
CA GLY A 176 -4.75 46.06 16.70
C GLY A 176 -3.95 46.61 15.53
N VAL A 177 -4.45 47.72 14.99
CA VAL A 177 -3.89 48.47 13.87
C VAL A 177 -2.58 49.15 14.29
N GLY A 178 -1.61 49.22 13.39
CA GLY A 178 -0.42 50.04 13.57
C GLY A 178 -0.76 51.53 13.56
N GLY A 179 -0.02 52.33 14.33
CA GLY A 179 -0.17 53.78 14.37
C GLY A 179 0.11 54.42 13.02
N ALA A 180 -0.60 55.50 12.71
CA ALA A 180 -0.29 56.28 11.50
C ALA A 180 1.04 57.04 11.66
N GLY A 181 1.78 57.20 10.59
CA GLY A 181 2.90 58.14 10.56
C GLY A 181 2.41 59.58 10.68
N GLY A 182 3.19 60.41 11.36
CA GLY A 182 2.95 61.84 11.47
C GLY A 182 3.11 62.53 10.12
N ALA A 183 2.34 63.59 9.87
CA ALA A 183 2.54 64.40 8.68
C ALA A 183 3.89 65.13 8.74
N GLY A 184 4.54 65.33 7.60
CA GLY A 184 5.66 66.25 7.50
C GLY A 184 5.20 67.69 7.68
N GLY A 185 6.08 68.53 8.20
CA GLY A 185 5.81 69.94 8.40
C GLY A 185 5.79 70.71 7.08
N ASP A 186 4.94 71.74 7.01
CA ASP A 186 4.87 72.59 5.83
C ASP A 186 6.06 73.54 5.74
N ALA A 187 6.52 73.81 4.53
CA ALA A 187 7.34 74.96 4.22
C ALA A 187 6.44 76.16 3.89
N VAL A 188 6.34 77.10 4.83
CA VAL A 188 5.61 78.38 4.64
C VAL A 188 6.54 79.52 4.22
N ALA A 189 7.73 79.18 3.75
CA ALA A 189 8.74 80.12 3.30
C ALA A 189 8.24 80.99 2.15
N TRP A 190 8.73 82.24 2.06
CA TRP A 190 8.54 83.09 0.88
C TRP A 190 9.61 82.82 -0.18
N PHE A 191 10.86 82.60 0.21
CA PHE A 191 11.96 82.43 -0.72
C PHE A 191 12.23 80.97 -1.04
N PHE A 192 12.73 80.19 -0.07
CA PHE A 192 13.07 78.79 -0.25
C PHE A 192 12.54 77.91 0.89
N GLY A 193 11.95 76.77 0.57
CA GLY A 193 11.65 75.76 1.58
C GLY A 193 11.01 74.50 1.00
N ASN A 194 11.55 73.34 1.36
CA ASN A 194 10.96 72.05 1.04
C ASN A 194 10.00 71.62 2.14
N GLY A 195 8.85 71.07 1.78
CA GLY A 195 8.00 70.41 2.77
C GLY A 195 8.70 69.19 3.38
N GLY A 196 8.43 68.92 4.66
CA GLY A 196 9.01 67.77 5.36
C GLY A 196 8.42 66.45 4.87
N ALA A 197 9.19 65.36 4.96
CA ALA A 197 8.67 64.03 4.64
C ALA A 197 7.63 63.58 5.68
N GLY A 198 6.59 62.85 5.26
CA GLY A 198 5.68 62.18 6.17
C GLY A 198 6.34 60.96 6.83
N GLY A 199 5.97 60.67 8.07
CA GLY A 199 6.46 59.51 8.82
C GLY A 199 5.92 58.19 8.31
N ALA A 200 6.62 57.09 8.54
CA ALA A 200 6.12 55.76 8.19
C ALA A 200 4.96 55.33 9.12
N GLY A 201 4.00 54.58 8.60
CA GLY A 201 3.01 53.90 9.45
C GLY A 201 3.62 52.71 10.18
N GLY A 202 3.21 52.46 11.42
CA GLY A 202 3.63 51.29 12.20
C GLY A 202 3.03 49.99 11.66
N ALA A 203 3.68 48.84 11.87
CA ALA A 203 3.09 47.58 11.43
C ALA A 203 1.87 47.19 12.29
N GLY A 204 0.99 46.35 11.74
CA GLY A 204 -0.14 45.79 12.46
C GLY A 204 0.30 44.63 13.36
N ALA A 205 -0.41 44.43 14.48
CA ALA A 205 -0.13 43.30 15.36
C ALA A 205 -0.54 41.95 14.75
N ALA A 206 0.14 40.87 15.16
CA ALA A 206 -0.34 39.52 14.88
C ALA A 206 -1.75 39.27 15.46
N GLY A 207 -2.53 38.40 14.82
CA GLY A 207 -3.87 38.03 15.26
C GLY A 207 -3.88 37.47 16.68
N ALA A 208 -4.66 38.09 17.58
CA ALA A 208 -4.60 37.83 19.03
C ALA A 208 -5.25 36.50 19.48
N GLY A 209 -5.88 35.75 18.57
CA GLY A 209 -6.59 34.52 18.89
C GLY A 209 -6.54 33.51 17.75
N VAL A 210 -7.06 32.32 18.03
CA VAL A 210 -7.17 31.24 17.05
C VAL A 210 -7.93 31.72 15.81
N GLY A 211 -7.32 31.60 14.64
CA GLY A 211 -7.92 31.98 13.36
C GLY A 211 -8.19 33.49 13.20
N ALA A 212 -7.69 34.34 14.12
CA ALA A 212 -7.96 35.78 14.08
C ALA A 212 -7.19 36.47 12.95
N THR A 213 -7.80 37.48 12.34
CA THR A 213 -7.11 38.31 11.34
C THR A 213 -6.00 39.15 12.00
N GLY A 214 -4.86 39.29 11.33
CA GLY A 214 -3.81 40.22 11.74
C GLY A 214 -4.27 41.68 11.66
N GLY A 215 -3.71 42.54 12.49
CA GLY A 215 -3.99 43.98 12.48
C GLY A 215 -3.52 44.64 11.19
N THR A 216 -4.19 45.70 10.75
CA THR A 216 -3.74 46.43 9.56
C THR A 216 -2.50 47.25 9.88
N GLY A 217 -1.62 47.43 8.90
CA GLY A 217 -0.55 48.43 9.02
C GLY A 217 -1.11 49.84 9.09
N GLY A 218 -0.40 50.73 9.79
CA GLY A 218 -0.75 52.14 9.90
C GLY A 218 -0.54 52.87 8.58
N ALA A 219 -1.31 53.93 8.33
CA ALA A 219 -1.09 54.76 7.15
C ALA A 219 0.22 55.55 7.27
N GLY A 220 0.92 55.76 6.15
CA GLY A 220 2.03 56.70 6.10
C GLY A 220 1.53 58.14 6.24
N GLY A 221 2.35 58.98 6.85
CA GLY A 221 2.09 60.41 7.03
C GLY A 221 2.10 61.15 5.69
N VAL A 222 1.28 62.18 5.56
CA VAL A 222 1.30 63.06 4.38
C VAL A 222 2.57 63.90 4.40
N GLY A 223 3.23 64.08 3.27
CA GLY A 223 4.37 65.00 3.15
C GLY A 223 3.91 66.45 3.27
N GLY A 224 4.72 67.28 3.91
CA GLY A 224 4.44 68.70 4.10
C GLY A 224 4.36 69.47 2.80
N ALA A 225 3.54 70.50 2.73
CA ALA A 225 3.35 71.30 1.54
C ALA A 225 4.41 72.41 1.43
N SER A 226 4.70 72.87 0.21
CA SER A 226 5.49 74.07 -0.06
C SER A 226 4.66 75.02 -0.94
N LEU A 227 3.69 75.70 -0.32
CA LEU A 227 2.63 76.41 -1.05
C LEU A 227 2.97 77.88 -1.36
N THR A 228 3.92 78.46 -0.63
CA THR A 228 4.21 79.91 -0.68
C THR A 228 5.65 80.21 -1.09
N ALA A 229 6.52 79.20 -1.15
CA ALA A 229 7.92 79.40 -1.48
C ALA A 229 8.10 79.62 -2.98
N GLN A 230 9.00 80.54 -3.34
CA GLN A 230 9.39 80.73 -4.74
C GLN A 230 10.21 79.54 -5.26
N PHE A 231 10.95 78.88 -4.37
CA PHE A 231 11.74 77.68 -4.67
C PHE A 231 11.50 76.61 -3.61
N GLY A 232 11.15 75.40 -4.01
CA GLY A 232 10.97 74.29 -3.08
C GLY A 232 9.94 73.26 -3.53
N ASN A 233 10.15 72.04 -3.08
CA ASN A 233 9.32 70.89 -3.38
C ASN A 233 8.39 70.57 -2.23
N GLY A 234 7.24 69.96 -2.56
CA GLY A 234 6.45 69.27 -1.54
C GLY A 234 7.22 68.10 -0.94
N GLY A 235 7.00 67.82 0.33
CA GLY A 235 7.63 66.69 1.03
C GLY A 235 7.13 65.35 0.54
N GLN A 236 7.96 64.31 0.64
CA GLN A 236 7.51 62.95 0.27
C GLN A 236 6.47 62.43 1.26
N GLY A 237 5.50 61.66 0.76
CA GLY A 237 4.60 60.92 1.63
C GLY A 237 5.31 59.76 2.32
N GLY A 238 4.94 59.46 3.57
CA GLY A 238 5.48 58.35 4.33
C GLY A 238 5.02 56.99 3.81
N THR A 239 5.80 55.93 4.04
CA THR A 239 5.38 54.57 3.67
C THR A 239 4.27 54.07 4.59
N GLY A 240 3.35 53.27 4.06
CA GLY A 240 2.39 52.53 4.87
C GLY A 240 3.05 51.40 5.65
N GLY A 241 2.53 51.09 6.83
CA GLY A 241 3.01 50.01 7.68
C GLY A 241 2.66 48.62 7.14
N ILE A 242 3.42 47.61 7.54
CA ILE A 242 3.16 46.21 7.13
C ILE A 242 1.92 45.68 7.88
N GLY A 243 1.08 44.88 7.23
CA GLY A 243 -0.02 44.20 7.93
C GLY A 243 0.50 43.10 8.88
N GLY A 244 -0.19 42.88 9.99
CA GLY A 244 0.15 41.83 10.97
C GLY A 244 -0.13 40.43 10.46
N THR A 245 0.56 39.43 11.01
CA THR A 245 0.31 38.02 10.63
C THR A 245 -1.05 37.53 11.15
N GLY A 246 -1.71 36.64 10.41
CA GLY A 246 -2.91 35.96 10.90
C GLY A 246 -2.61 35.04 12.09
N GLY A 247 -3.60 34.84 12.97
CA GLY A 247 -3.50 33.92 14.11
C GLY A 247 -3.59 32.45 13.66
N ALA A 248 -2.90 31.54 14.33
CA ALA A 248 -2.92 30.11 13.97
C ALA A 248 -4.31 29.47 14.14
N GLY A 249 -4.63 28.48 13.31
CA GLY A 249 -5.79 27.62 13.45
C GLY A 249 -5.65 26.69 14.65
N ARG A 250 -6.78 26.33 15.26
CA ARG A 250 -6.80 25.45 16.45
C ARG A 250 -6.63 24.01 16.01
N ALA A 251 -5.80 23.24 16.71
CA ALA A 251 -5.80 21.79 16.53
C ALA A 251 -7.16 21.22 16.96
N GLY A 252 -7.71 20.31 16.16
CA GLY A 252 -8.91 19.57 16.48
C GLY A 252 -8.73 18.77 17.76
N ALA A 253 -9.75 18.75 18.62
CA ALA A 253 -9.75 17.88 19.78
C ALA A 253 -9.88 16.41 19.36
N ASP A 254 -9.20 15.52 20.07
CA ASP A 254 -9.39 14.09 19.88
C ASP A 254 -10.82 13.69 20.26
N GLY A 255 -11.41 12.78 19.50
CA GLY A 255 -12.71 12.20 19.79
C GLY A 255 -12.65 11.40 21.07
N ALA A 256 -13.68 11.52 21.91
CA ALA A 256 -13.81 10.66 23.07
C ALA A 256 -14.07 9.21 22.64
N ALA A 257 -13.60 8.25 23.44
CA ALA A 257 -14.09 6.89 23.34
C ALA A 257 -15.62 6.89 23.48
N ALA A 258 -16.29 5.97 22.80
CA ALA A 258 -17.73 5.98 22.69
C ALA A 258 -18.45 5.90 24.06
N THR A 259 -19.56 6.64 24.24
CA THR A 259 -20.30 6.66 25.53
C THR A 259 -21.82 6.44 25.41
N ILE A 260 -22.40 6.30 24.21
CA ILE A 260 -23.86 6.20 23.97
C ILE A 260 -24.24 4.97 23.15
N ALA A 261 -25.11 4.12 23.71
CA ALA A 261 -25.56 2.83 23.16
C ALA A 261 -25.88 2.86 21.64
N GLY A 262 -25.09 2.09 20.87
CA GLY A 262 -25.27 1.90 19.42
C GLY A 262 -24.47 2.83 18.50
N GLY A 263 -23.62 3.72 19.04
CA GLY A 263 -22.69 4.58 18.28
C GLY A 263 -21.30 3.97 18.04
N THR A 264 -20.43 4.69 17.32
CA THR A 264 -18.98 4.45 17.20
C THR A 264 -18.20 5.28 18.23
N GLY A 265 -16.88 5.12 18.35
CA GLY A 265 -16.01 6.14 18.93
C GLY A 265 -16.30 7.51 18.32
N GLU A 266 -16.19 8.59 19.11
CA GLU A 266 -16.47 9.92 18.58
C GLU A 266 -15.44 10.30 17.53
N ARG A 267 -15.88 11.02 16.50
CA ARG A 267 -14.97 11.57 15.49
C ARG A 267 -14.06 12.63 16.14
N GLY A 268 -12.79 12.65 15.78
CA GLY A 268 -11.91 13.78 16.10
C GLY A 268 -12.42 15.08 15.45
N GLU A 269 -12.29 16.20 16.14
CA GLU A 269 -12.69 17.50 15.56
C GLU A 269 -11.74 17.89 14.41
N ASP A 270 -12.25 18.65 13.44
CA ASP A 270 -11.42 19.18 12.37
C ASP A 270 -10.45 20.26 12.90
N GLY A 271 -9.29 20.35 12.28
CA GLY A 271 -8.34 21.44 12.47
C GLY A 271 -8.92 22.77 12.00
N GLY A 272 -8.78 23.80 12.81
CA GLY A 272 -9.19 25.16 12.50
C GLY A 272 -8.36 25.76 11.36
N VAL A 273 -9.01 26.63 10.58
CA VAL A 273 -8.36 27.42 9.54
C VAL A 273 -7.49 28.51 10.18
N GLY A 274 -6.31 28.75 9.61
CA GLY A 274 -5.47 29.87 9.99
C GLY A 274 -6.11 31.22 9.65
N GLY A 275 -5.88 32.24 10.48
CA GLY A 275 -6.43 33.58 10.31
C GLY A 275 -5.84 34.30 9.10
N THR A 276 -6.55 35.27 8.54
CA THR A 276 -6.00 36.05 7.42
C THR A 276 -4.92 37.01 7.92
N GLY A 277 -3.91 37.28 7.10
CA GLY A 277 -3.00 38.40 7.34
C GLY A 277 -3.74 39.73 7.33
N GLY A 278 -3.25 40.70 8.11
CA GLY A 278 -3.74 42.07 8.09
C GLY A 278 -3.38 42.78 6.80
N THR A 279 -4.16 43.78 6.40
CA THR A 279 -3.81 44.58 5.21
C THR A 279 -2.63 45.50 5.50
N GLY A 280 -1.80 45.76 4.50
CA GLY A 280 -0.79 46.82 4.59
C GLY A 280 -1.44 48.20 4.69
N GLY A 281 -0.76 49.14 5.32
CA GLY A 281 -1.17 50.52 5.45
C GLY A 281 -1.07 51.27 4.13
N VAL A 282 -1.93 52.27 3.94
CA VAL A 282 -1.87 53.15 2.76
C VAL A 282 -0.64 54.06 2.86
N GLY A 283 0.09 54.25 1.77
CA GLY A 283 1.17 55.22 1.70
C GLY A 283 0.64 56.65 1.78
N GLY A 284 1.38 57.53 2.44
CA GLY A 284 1.03 58.94 2.59
C GLY A 284 1.08 59.67 1.25
N ALA A 285 0.22 60.67 1.07
CA ALA A 285 0.32 61.54 -0.10
C ALA A 285 1.59 62.40 -0.01
N GLY A 286 2.21 62.71 -1.15
CA GLY A 286 3.24 63.73 -1.24
C GLY A 286 2.64 65.13 -1.05
N GLY A 287 3.44 66.05 -0.54
CA GLY A 287 3.06 67.42 -0.29
C GLY A 287 2.80 68.20 -1.59
N ALA A 288 1.86 69.15 -1.51
CA ALA A 288 1.51 70.02 -2.63
C ALA A 288 2.51 71.18 -2.80
N SER A 289 2.72 71.65 -4.03
CA SER A 289 3.47 72.86 -4.37
C SER A 289 2.71 73.70 -5.43
N VAL A 290 2.65 75.02 -5.26
CA VAL A 290 1.77 75.94 -6.02
C VAL A 290 2.45 76.54 -7.26
N HIS A 291 3.78 76.42 -7.39
CA HIS A 291 4.56 77.12 -8.42
C HIS A 291 5.22 76.21 -9.48
N GLY A 292 4.85 74.93 -9.58
CA GLY A 292 5.58 73.96 -10.42
C GLY A 292 4.78 73.27 -11.52
N ALA A 293 5.44 73.03 -12.66
CA ALA A 293 5.04 72.01 -13.64
C ALA A 293 5.10 70.60 -13.02
N ALA A 294 4.54 69.60 -13.72
CA ALA A 294 4.54 68.20 -13.29
C ALA A 294 5.98 67.70 -12.98
N GLY A 295 6.33 67.63 -11.70
CA GLY A 295 7.67 67.26 -11.20
C GLY A 295 7.98 67.72 -9.76
N LEU A 296 7.47 68.87 -9.31
CA LEU A 296 7.85 69.52 -8.02
C LEU A 296 6.87 69.29 -6.85
N GLN A 297 5.85 68.45 -7.06
CA GLN A 297 5.01 67.91 -5.98
C GLN A 297 5.78 66.79 -5.28
N GLY A 298 5.58 66.57 -3.98
CA GLY A 298 6.20 65.44 -3.30
C GLY A 298 5.81 64.11 -3.95
N VAL A 299 6.71 63.12 -3.96
CA VAL A 299 6.34 61.76 -4.37
C VAL A 299 5.40 61.16 -3.33
N GLY A 300 4.45 60.33 -3.78
CA GLY A 300 3.61 59.59 -2.86
C GLY A 300 4.39 58.47 -2.19
N GLY A 301 4.10 58.20 -0.91
CA GLY A 301 4.70 57.11 -0.18
C GLY A 301 4.23 55.74 -0.69
N ALA A 302 5.09 54.72 -0.61
CA ALA A 302 4.68 53.36 -0.95
C ALA A 302 3.64 52.82 0.04
N GLY A 303 2.69 52.03 -0.44
CA GLY A 303 1.80 51.27 0.44
C GLY A 303 2.55 50.14 1.15
N GLY A 304 2.15 49.83 2.37
CA GLY A 304 2.73 48.74 3.14
C GLY A 304 2.39 47.38 2.57
N THR A 305 3.23 46.38 2.79
CA THR A 305 2.92 44.99 2.40
C THR A 305 1.82 44.42 3.29
N GLY A 306 0.98 43.54 2.75
CA GLY A 306 0.05 42.79 3.59
C GLY A 306 0.78 41.79 4.50
N GLY A 307 0.17 41.45 5.63
CA GLY A 307 0.69 40.45 6.55
C GLY A 307 0.53 39.03 6.01
N THR A 308 1.33 38.09 6.51
CA THR A 308 1.17 36.68 6.14
C THR A 308 -0.10 36.10 6.76
N GLY A 309 -0.67 35.07 6.15
CA GLY A 309 -1.72 34.28 6.79
C GLY A 309 -1.22 33.53 8.03
N GLY A 310 -2.14 33.05 8.85
CA GLY A 310 -1.86 32.20 10.00
C GLY A 310 -1.77 30.72 9.62
N ASP A 311 -1.03 29.95 10.42
CA ASP A 311 -0.84 28.52 10.20
C ASP A 311 -2.14 27.73 10.37
N PRO A 312 -2.36 26.63 9.64
CA PRO A 312 -3.48 25.73 9.85
C PRO A 312 -3.37 24.91 11.16
N GLY A 313 -4.51 24.44 11.68
CA GLY A 313 -4.56 23.42 12.72
C GLY A 313 -4.59 21.99 12.16
N ASN A 314 -4.03 21.01 12.88
CA ASN A 314 -4.20 19.58 12.56
C ASN A 314 -5.59 19.09 13.00
N GLY A 315 -6.13 18.06 12.33
CA GLY A 315 -7.31 17.35 12.80
C GLY A 315 -7.02 16.50 14.04
N GLY A 316 -8.04 16.33 14.89
CA GLY A 316 -7.95 15.48 16.08
C GLY A 316 -8.04 14.00 15.74
N ARG A 317 -7.47 13.12 16.57
CA ARG A 317 -7.59 11.67 16.40
C ARG A 317 -9.02 11.21 16.71
N GLY A 318 -9.54 10.21 16.00
CA GLY A 318 -10.80 9.57 16.35
C GLY A 318 -10.73 8.77 17.65
N GLY A 319 -11.81 8.74 18.41
CA GLY A 319 -11.87 7.99 19.66
C GLY A 319 -11.85 6.48 19.42
N ASP A 320 -11.13 5.72 20.24
CA ASP A 320 -11.14 4.26 20.15
C ASP A 320 -12.53 3.69 20.50
N GLY A 321 -12.88 2.56 19.90
CA GLY A 321 -14.08 1.81 20.22
C GLY A 321 -14.01 1.15 21.62
N ASP A 322 -15.17 0.81 22.17
CA ASP A 322 -15.31 0.12 23.45
C ASP A 322 -16.27 -1.09 23.39
N ALA A 323 -16.50 -1.74 24.54
CA ALA A 323 -17.32 -2.95 24.62
C ALA A 323 -18.80 -2.76 24.21
N ALA A 324 -19.32 -1.54 24.30
CA ALA A 324 -20.68 -1.21 23.89
C ALA A 324 -20.73 -0.66 22.45
N HIS A 325 -19.60 -0.15 21.96
CA HIS A 325 -19.42 0.57 20.69
C HIS A 325 -18.12 0.13 20.04
N PRO A 326 -18.13 -1.04 19.41
CA PRO A 326 -16.89 -1.70 19.08
C PRO A 326 -16.07 -0.90 18.05
N ASP A 327 -16.70 -0.12 17.17
CA ASP A 327 -15.99 0.58 16.10
C ASP A 327 -15.32 1.88 16.59
N GLY A 328 -14.08 2.11 16.14
CA GLY A 328 -13.35 3.36 16.34
C GLY A 328 -13.92 4.52 15.54
N GLY A 329 -13.78 5.74 16.07
CA GLY A 329 -14.19 6.97 15.43
C GLY A 329 -13.23 7.40 14.32
N ALA A 330 -13.72 8.12 13.31
CA ALA A 330 -12.85 8.69 12.29
C ALA A 330 -12.00 9.85 12.83
N GLY A 331 -10.82 10.05 12.26
CA GLY A 331 -10.01 11.24 12.50
C GLY A 331 -10.64 12.51 11.91
N GLY A 332 -10.34 13.66 12.51
CA GLY A 332 -10.72 14.97 12.01
C GLY A 332 -9.85 15.39 10.83
N ASN A 333 -10.39 16.21 9.94
CA ASN A 333 -9.64 16.74 8.80
C ASN A 333 -8.67 17.83 9.25
N GLY A 334 -7.58 18.00 8.53
CA GLY A 334 -6.66 19.12 8.73
C GLY A 334 -7.25 20.46 8.27
N GLY A 335 -6.88 21.53 8.94
CA GLY A 335 -7.27 22.90 8.60
C GLY A 335 -6.50 23.44 7.38
N ASN A 336 -7.05 24.50 6.79
CA ASN A 336 -6.38 25.24 5.72
C ASN A 336 -5.57 26.42 6.27
N ALA A 337 -4.48 26.75 5.60
CA ALA A 337 -3.69 27.93 5.94
C ALA A 337 -4.50 29.22 5.69
N GLY A 338 -4.24 30.25 6.48
CA GLY A 338 -4.84 31.56 6.30
C GLY A 338 -4.33 32.25 5.02
N ALA A 339 -5.20 33.04 4.38
CA ALA A 339 -4.79 33.88 3.27
C ALA A 339 -3.90 35.03 3.78
N GLY A 340 -2.90 35.46 3.01
CA GLY A 340 -2.20 36.70 3.29
C GLY A 340 -3.09 37.93 3.09
N GLY A 341 -2.77 39.01 3.81
CA GLY A 341 -3.50 40.27 3.71
C GLY A 341 -3.17 41.02 2.42
N ALA A 342 -4.08 41.87 1.95
CA ALA A 342 -3.81 42.74 0.80
C ALA A 342 -2.72 43.77 1.12
N GLY A 343 -1.89 44.12 0.14
CA GLY A 343 -1.01 45.28 0.28
C GLY A 343 -1.79 46.60 0.28
N GLY A 344 -1.23 47.62 0.93
CA GLY A 344 -1.79 48.96 0.95
C GLY A 344 -1.61 49.68 -0.39
N THR A 345 -2.51 50.61 -0.70
CA THR A 345 -2.34 51.47 -1.89
C THR A 345 -1.20 52.45 -1.68
N GLY A 346 -0.44 52.77 -2.72
CA GLY A 346 0.52 53.88 -2.65
C GLY A 346 -0.17 55.24 -2.60
N GLY A 347 0.49 56.21 -1.99
CA GLY A 347 -0.02 57.58 -1.86
C GLY A 347 0.05 58.35 -3.17
N ALA A 348 -0.80 59.36 -3.31
CA ALA A 348 -0.79 60.28 -4.46
C ALA A 348 0.42 61.23 -4.39
N GLY A 349 0.97 61.66 -5.53
CA GLY A 349 2.11 62.59 -5.60
C GLY A 349 2.53 62.88 -7.03
N SER A 350 3.68 63.54 -7.22
CA SER A 350 4.30 63.75 -8.54
C SER A 350 4.57 62.42 -9.25
N THR A 351 4.99 61.42 -8.49
CA THR A 351 4.92 60.00 -8.86
C THR A 351 4.04 59.31 -7.83
N LEU A 352 3.08 58.51 -8.31
CA LEU A 352 2.25 57.67 -7.46
C LEU A 352 3.15 56.65 -6.73
N GLY A 353 2.97 56.52 -5.41
CA GLY A 353 3.67 55.51 -4.64
C GLY A 353 3.35 54.10 -5.13
N ALA A 354 4.30 53.17 -5.01
CA ALA A 354 4.05 51.78 -5.34
C ALA A 354 2.97 51.20 -4.41
N THR A 355 2.03 50.42 -4.97
CA THR A 355 1.12 49.61 -4.15
C THR A 355 1.91 48.50 -3.47
N GLY A 356 1.67 48.30 -2.17
CA GLY A 356 2.27 47.21 -1.43
C GLY A 356 1.87 45.85 -2.01
N VAL A 357 2.75 44.87 -1.85
CA VAL A 357 2.45 43.50 -2.26
C VAL A 357 1.49 42.82 -1.27
N THR A 358 0.64 41.94 -1.77
CA THR A 358 -0.17 41.04 -0.94
C THR A 358 0.76 40.12 -0.13
N GLY A 359 0.44 39.91 1.15
CA GLY A 359 1.15 38.96 1.99
C GLY A 359 0.99 37.52 1.50
N ALA A 360 1.94 36.66 1.85
CA ALA A 360 1.90 35.25 1.47
C ALA A 360 1.01 34.42 2.41
N ALA A 361 0.41 33.36 1.89
CA ALA A 361 -0.09 32.26 2.73
C ALA A 361 1.11 31.44 3.27
N PRO A 362 1.01 30.87 4.48
CA PRO A 362 2.02 29.95 4.99
C PRO A 362 2.25 28.76 4.05
N THR A 363 3.51 28.40 3.85
CA THR A 363 3.93 27.26 3.00
C THR A 363 4.63 26.15 3.78
N GLY A 364 4.83 26.30 5.09
CA GLY A 364 5.65 25.40 5.93
C GLY A 364 4.86 24.53 6.92
N PRO A 365 3.90 25.08 7.68
CA PRO A 365 3.00 24.29 8.53
C PRO A 365 1.74 23.86 7.77
N ALA A 366 1.43 22.56 7.84
CA ALA A 366 0.28 21.98 7.15
C ALA A 366 -0.73 21.42 8.14
N GLY A 367 -2.01 21.61 7.86
CA GLY A 367 -3.07 20.98 8.63
C GLY A 367 -3.11 19.51 8.27
N ASN A 368 -2.47 18.65 9.06
CA ASN A 368 -2.53 17.21 8.82
C ASN A 368 -3.90 16.68 9.26
N GLY A 369 -4.39 15.65 8.57
CA GLY A 369 -5.53 14.88 9.05
C GLY A 369 -5.18 14.13 10.33
N GLY A 370 -6.16 13.99 11.23
CA GLY A 370 -6.02 13.19 12.44
C GLY A 370 -6.14 11.70 12.13
N ASP A 371 -5.51 10.86 12.93
CA ASP A 371 -5.61 9.41 12.80
C ASP A 371 -7.02 8.91 13.16
N GLY A 372 -7.44 7.78 12.61
CA GLY A 372 -8.63 7.07 13.06
C GLY A 372 -8.43 6.42 14.43
N GLY A 373 -9.53 6.24 15.16
CA GLY A 373 -9.55 5.46 16.40
C GLY A 373 -9.50 3.97 16.12
N ASN A 374 -8.90 3.20 17.02
CA ASN A 374 -8.84 1.74 16.89
C ASN A 374 -10.19 1.11 17.24
N GLY A 375 -10.51 -0.01 16.62
CA GLY A 375 -11.63 -0.85 17.00
C GLY A 375 -11.39 -1.61 18.31
N TYR A 376 -12.46 -1.89 19.03
CA TYR A 376 -12.45 -2.60 20.30
C TYR A 376 -12.15 -4.09 20.11
N HIS A 377 -11.24 -4.61 20.94
CA HIS A 377 -11.03 -6.05 21.07
C HIS A 377 -12.18 -6.68 21.87
N ALA A 378 -12.98 -7.49 21.20
CA ALA A 378 -14.12 -8.15 21.82
C ALA A 378 -13.69 -9.09 22.95
N THR A 379 -14.39 -9.00 24.08
CA THR A 379 -14.19 -9.88 25.24
C THR A 379 -15.39 -10.80 25.49
N VAL A 380 -16.55 -10.48 24.90
CA VAL A 380 -17.73 -11.34 24.94
C VAL A 380 -17.53 -12.49 23.97
N ALA A 381 -17.48 -13.71 24.48
CA ALA A 381 -17.16 -14.88 23.68
C ALA A 381 -18.03 -15.02 22.41
N GLY A 382 -17.36 -15.21 21.27
CA GLY A 382 -17.92 -15.27 19.93
C GLY A 382 -18.33 -13.92 19.32
N ALA A 383 -18.14 -12.80 20.02
CA ALA A 383 -18.41 -11.47 19.47
C ALA A 383 -17.26 -10.99 18.58
N ASN A 384 -17.62 -10.28 17.52
CA ASN A 384 -16.66 -9.71 16.58
C ASN A 384 -15.93 -8.52 17.20
N GLY A 385 -14.66 -8.33 16.84
CA GLY A 385 -13.95 -7.09 17.10
C GLY A 385 -14.54 -5.95 16.29
N GLY A 386 -14.39 -4.73 16.77
CA GLY A 386 -14.88 -3.56 16.05
C GLY A 386 -13.95 -3.09 14.96
N ASN A 387 -14.48 -2.35 14.01
CA ASN A 387 -13.68 -1.78 12.93
C ASN A 387 -12.85 -0.59 13.43
N GLY A 388 -11.67 -0.37 12.87
CA GLY A 388 -10.94 0.88 13.04
C GLY A 388 -11.63 2.02 12.29
N GLY A 389 -11.50 3.23 12.79
CA GLY A 389 -12.01 4.44 12.14
C GLY A 389 -11.10 4.91 11.02
N ASP A 390 -11.65 5.60 10.04
CA ASP A 390 -10.86 6.18 8.94
C ASP A 390 -10.00 7.34 9.43
N GLY A 391 -8.82 7.54 8.83
CA GLY A 391 -8.01 8.74 9.01
C GLY A 391 -8.64 9.96 8.34
N GLY A 392 -8.44 11.14 8.94
CA GLY A 392 -8.92 12.41 8.40
C GLY A 392 -8.12 12.87 7.19
N THR A 393 -8.73 13.67 6.32
CA THR A 393 -8.01 14.22 5.16
C THR A 393 -7.10 15.37 5.59
N GLY A 394 -5.89 15.46 5.04
CA GLY A 394 -5.04 16.64 5.20
C GLY A 394 -5.65 17.87 4.53
N GLY A 395 -5.32 19.06 5.05
CA GLY A 395 -5.54 20.34 4.39
C GLY A 395 -4.64 20.51 3.15
N ALA A 396 -4.66 21.68 2.51
CA ALA A 396 -4.05 21.90 1.19
C ALA A 396 -2.54 21.59 1.02
N HIS A 397 -1.80 21.41 2.11
CA HIS A 397 -0.39 20.98 2.14
C HIS A 397 -0.16 19.83 3.13
N GLY A 398 -1.24 19.28 3.69
CA GLY A 398 -1.23 18.38 4.83
C GLY A 398 -1.26 16.93 4.41
N ASN A 399 -0.60 16.11 5.22
CA ASN A 399 -0.71 14.66 5.09
C ASN A 399 -2.10 14.21 5.54
N GLY A 400 -2.62 13.15 4.92
CA GLY A 400 -3.75 12.44 5.46
C GLY A 400 -3.39 11.69 6.74
N GLY A 401 -4.34 11.56 7.66
CA GLY A 401 -4.19 10.77 8.88
C GLY A 401 -4.22 9.27 8.59
N ASN A 402 -3.63 8.45 9.44
CA ASN A 402 -3.68 7.00 9.29
C ASN A 402 -5.06 6.47 9.68
N GLY A 403 -5.51 5.37 9.06
CA GLY A 403 -6.66 4.63 9.53
C GLY A 403 -6.35 3.89 10.84
N GLY A 404 -7.34 3.77 11.71
CA GLY A 404 -7.25 3.00 12.95
C GLY A 404 -7.22 1.50 12.69
N ASP A 405 -6.58 0.75 13.58
CA ASP A 405 -6.55 -0.71 13.49
C ASP A 405 -7.92 -1.30 13.88
N GLY A 406 -8.29 -2.40 13.24
CA GLY A 406 -9.44 -3.22 13.62
C GLY A 406 -9.21 -3.98 14.92
N GLY A 407 -10.24 -4.06 15.74
CA GLY A 407 -10.27 -4.82 16.97
C GLY A 407 -10.30 -6.33 16.74
N ALA A 408 -9.84 -7.08 17.73
CA ALA A 408 -9.80 -8.54 17.65
C ALA A 408 -11.15 -9.17 18.00
N GLY A 409 -11.51 -10.26 17.33
CA GLY A 409 -12.66 -11.08 17.67
C GLY A 409 -12.42 -11.90 18.95
N ALA A 410 -13.49 -12.17 19.70
CA ALA A 410 -13.40 -12.96 20.93
C ALA A 410 -13.48 -14.46 20.63
N THR A 411 -12.75 -15.28 21.40
CA THR A 411 -12.88 -16.74 21.36
C THR A 411 -14.32 -17.18 21.59
N GLY A 412 -14.78 -18.22 20.88
CA GLY A 412 -16.10 -18.78 21.00
C GLY A 412 -16.40 -19.38 22.37
N LYS A 413 -17.68 -19.42 22.75
CA LYS A 413 -18.10 -20.02 24.02
C LYS A 413 -17.86 -21.53 24.00
N ASN A 414 -17.31 -22.08 25.08
CA ASN A 414 -17.25 -23.53 25.24
C ASN A 414 -18.65 -24.15 25.33
N GLY A 415 -18.79 -25.39 24.86
CA GLY A 415 -20.00 -26.17 24.93
C GLY A 415 -20.41 -26.46 26.38
N VAL A 416 -21.71 -26.39 26.64
CA VAL A 416 -22.30 -26.65 27.96
C VAL A 416 -23.39 -27.71 27.86
N ALA A 417 -23.55 -28.53 28.90
CA ALA A 417 -24.53 -29.61 28.91
C ALA A 417 -25.97 -29.10 28.73
N GLY A 418 -26.75 -29.77 27.88
CA GLY A 418 -28.18 -29.49 27.67
C GLY A 418 -28.51 -28.30 26.76
N ILE A 419 -27.51 -27.55 26.27
CA ILE A 419 -27.68 -26.47 25.30
C ILE A 419 -26.95 -26.86 24.00
N ASN A 420 -27.61 -26.74 22.85
CA ASN A 420 -27.04 -27.04 21.51
C ASN A 420 -26.29 -28.39 21.42
N GLY A 421 -26.76 -29.41 22.15
CA GLY A 421 -26.11 -30.73 22.15
C GLY A 421 -24.68 -30.76 22.70
N GLY A 422 -24.26 -29.75 23.48
CA GLY A 422 -22.89 -29.64 23.99
C GLY A 422 -21.89 -29.02 23.00
N ASN A 423 -22.35 -28.52 21.85
CA ASN A 423 -21.51 -27.89 20.84
C ASN A 423 -21.03 -26.51 21.31
N ALA A 424 -19.78 -26.17 20.99
CA ALA A 424 -19.22 -24.86 21.25
C ALA A 424 -19.72 -23.81 20.24
N GLY A 425 -19.62 -22.54 20.63
CA GLY A 425 -19.81 -21.39 19.74
C GLY A 425 -18.56 -21.12 18.90
N ASN A 426 -18.76 -20.51 17.74
CA ASN A 426 -17.68 -20.06 16.88
C ASN A 426 -16.94 -18.85 17.49
N GLY A 427 -15.70 -18.66 17.07
CA GLY A 427 -14.95 -17.44 17.34
C GLY A 427 -15.54 -16.25 16.60
N GLY A 428 -15.41 -15.07 17.21
CA GLY A 428 -15.81 -13.82 16.57
C GLY A 428 -14.83 -13.41 15.48
N ASN A 429 -15.31 -12.71 14.46
CA ASN A 429 -14.47 -12.16 13.42
C ASN A 429 -13.63 -10.99 13.96
N GLY A 430 -12.45 -10.77 13.37
CA GLY A 430 -11.72 -9.53 13.57
C GLY A 430 -12.42 -8.36 12.84
N GLY A 431 -12.31 -7.16 13.40
CA GLY A 431 -12.81 -5.95 12.75
C GLY A 431 -11.91 -5.48 11.62
N ALA A 432 -12.46 -4.80 10.62
CA ALA A 432 -11.67 -4.21 9.54
C ALA A 432 -10.80 -3.05 10.06
N GLY A 433 -9.64 -2.82 9.45
CA GLY A 433 -8.88 -1.59 9.65
C GLY A 433 -9.53 -0.42 8.90
N GLY A 434 -9.42 0.79 9.44
CA GLY A 434 -9.91 2.01 8.82
C GLY A 434 -9.07 2.43 7.62
N ALA A 435 -9.65 3.14 6.67
CA ALA A 435 -8.91 3.70 5.55
C ALA A 435 -7.98 4.84 6.02
N GLY A 436 -6.83 4.99 5.38
CA GLY A 436 -6.00 6.18 5.51
C GLY A 436 -6.67 7.39 4.86
N GLY A 437 -6.51 8.55 5.48
CA GLY A 437 -6.99 9.82 4.97
C GLY A 437 -6.23 10.24 3.72
N ASN A 438 -6.91 10.95 2.83
CA ASN A 438 -6.26 11.53 1.66
C ASN A 438 -5.45 12.77 2.05
N SER A 439 -4.41 13.09 1.28
CA SER A 439 -3.83 14.43 1.29
C SER A 439 -4.48 15.31 0.23
N LEU A 440 -4.60 16.60 0.53
CA LEU A 440 -4.91 17.64 -0.46
C LEU A 440 -3.59 18.33 -0.80
N GLY A 441 -3.26 18.48 -2.09
CA GLY A 441 -2.02 19.12 -2.52
C GLY A 441 -0.78 18.22 -2.43
N ASP A 442 0.38 18.79 -2.07
CA ASP A 442 1.70 18.14 -2.03
C ASP A 442 1.96 17.22 -0.81
N GLY A 443 0.95 17.02 0.05
CA GLY A 443 1.04 16.11 1.18
C GLY A 443 0.99 14.62 0.77
N HIS A 444 1.29 13.73 1.71
CA HIS A 444 1.20 12.28 1.54
C HIS A 444 -0.15 11.73 2.03
N GLY A 445 -0.68 10.72 1.33
CA GLY A 445 -1.82 9.97 1.80
C GLY A 445 -1.47 9.16 3.06
N GLY A 446 -2.42 9.07 4.00
CA GLY A 446 -2.25 8.30 5.24
C GLY A 446 -2.25 6.79 5.00
N HIS A 447 -1.66 6.02 5.91
CA HIS A 447 -1.68 4.57 5.83
C HIS A 447 -3.04 4.00 6.21
N GLY A 448 -3.47 2.90 5.57
CA GLY A 448 -4.62 2.13 6.02
C GLY A 448 -4.30 1.39 7.32
N GLY A 449 -5.28 1.29 8.22
CA GLY A 449 -5.19 0.53 9.46
C GLY A 449 -5.19 -0.97 9.21
N ASN A 450 -4.59 -1.75 10.09
CA ASN A 450 -4.57 -3.20 9.97
C ASN A 450 -5.92 -3.79 10.37
N GLY A 451 -6.34 -4.89 9.75
CA GLY A 451 -7.47 -5.68 10.20
C GLY A 451 -7.15 -6.43 11.48
N GLY A 452 -8.16 -6.57 12.35
CA GLY A 452 -8.05 -7.29 13.61
C GLY A 452 -7.96 -8.80 13.40
N ALA A 453 -7.26 -9.50 14.29
CA ALA A 453 -7.27 -10.96 14.32
C ALA A 453 -8.65 -11.48 14.74
N ALA A 454 -9.06 -12.63 14.20
CA ALA A 454 -10.26 -13.30 14.66
C ALA A 454 -10.04 -14.06 15.97
N GLY A 455 -11.15 -14.35 16.65
CA GLY A 455 -11.16 -15.23 17.81
C GLY A 455 -11.17 -16.70 17.40
N ASP A 456 -10.59 -17.55 18.24
CA ASP A 456 -10.64 -19.01 18.06
C ASP A 456 -12.06 -19.55 18.32
N GLY A 457 -12.38 -20.73 17.79
CA GLY A 457 -13.59 -21.47 18.15
C GLY A 457 -13.57 -21.96 19.60
N GLY A 458 -14.76 -22.05 20.21
CA GLY A 458 -14.88 -22.64 21.56
C GLY A 458 -14.62 -24.14 21.57
N ARG A 459 -14.26 -24.70 22.73
CA ARG A 459 -14.17 -26.16 22.91
C ARG A 459 -15.55 -26.78 23.15
N GLY A 460 -15.84 -27.93 22.54
CA GLY A 460 -17.02 -28.74 22.86
C GLY A 460 -17.07 -29.17 24.34
N LEU A 461 -18.23 -29.66 24.79
CA LEU A 461 -18.46 -30.02 26.20
C LEU A 461 -17.44 -31.05 26.75
N ASP A 462 -16.76 -30.70 27.85
CA ASP A 462 -15.95 -31.62 28.64
C ASP A 462 -16.82 -32.32 29.71
N GLN A 463 -16.95 -33.65 29.58
CA GLN A 463 -17.75 -34.50 30.47
C GLN A 463 -16.96 -35.06 31.66
N SER A 464 -15.65 -34.82 31.77
CA SER A 464 -14.79 -35.41 32.81
C SER A 464 -15.25 -35.13 34.25
N GLY A 465 -16.06 -34.09 34.46
CA GLY A 465 -16.71 -33.73 35.73
C GLY A 465 -18.24 -33.90 35.81
N GLN A 466 -18.90 -34.55 34.85
CA GLN A 466 -20.38 -34.64 34.78
C GLN A 466 -20.94 -36.00 35.25
N PRO A 467 -22.18 -36.06 35.78
CA PRO A 467 -22.81 -37.30 36.21
C PRO A 467 -23.11 -38.26 35.04
N VAL A 468 -23.06 -39.57 35.31
CA VAL A 468 -23.20 -40.65 34.33
C VAL A 468 -24.59 -40.59 33.65
N GLY A 469 -24.62 -40.45 32.32
CA GLY A 469 -25.86 -40.37 31.53
C GLY A 469 -26.17 -38.99 30.91
N ALA A 470 -25.28 -38.01 31.06
CA ALA A 470 -25.41 -36.68 30.46
C ALA A 470 -25.03 -36.66 28.95
N ALA A 471 -25.69 -35.76 28.20
CA ALA A 471 -25.67 -35.56 26.74
C ALA A 471 -24.31 -35.64 26.04
N LEU A 472 -24.32 -36.00 24.74
CA LEU A 472 -23.15 -36.20 23.86
C LEU A 472 -22.03 -35.14 24.03
N PRO A 473 -20.74 -35.52 23.90
CA PRO A 473 -19.61 -34.59 23.87
C PRO A 473 -19.70 -33.79 22.57
N GLY A 474 -20.21 -32.55 22.63
CA GLY A 474 -20.46 -31.77 21.41
C GLY A 474 -19.20 -31.35 20.65
N SER A 475 -19.39 -30.81 19.44
CA SER A 475 -18.31 -30.38 18.55
C SER A 475 -17.65 -29.08 19.01
N GLY A 476 -16.40 -28.89 18.60
CA GLY A 476 -15.71 -27.60 18.67
C GLY A 476 -16.37 -26.56 17.77
N GLY A 477 -16.25 -25.28 18.12
CA GLY A 477 -16.66 -24.17 17.26
C GLY A 477 -15.62 -23.88 16.18
N ASN A 478 -16.02 -23.26 15.08
CA ASN A 478 -15.08 -22.81 14.06
C ASN A 478 -14.39 -21.51 14.50
N GLY A 479 -13.17 -21.29 14.02
CA GLY A 479 -12.49 -20.00 14.16
C GLY A 479 -13.19 -18.88 13.40
N GLY A 480 -13.06 -17.65 13.89
CA GLY A 480 -13.59 -16.46 13.21
C GLY A 480 -12.75 -16.06 11.99
N GLN A 481 -13.30 -15.20 11.15
CA GLN A 481 -12.59 -14.62 10.00
C GLN A 481 -11.72 -13.43 10.43
N GLY A 482 -10.51 -13.34 9.90
CA GLY A 482 -9.65 -12.16 10.11
C GLY A 482 -10.23 -10.91 9.47
N GLY A 483 -10.03 -9.75 10.09
CA GLY A 483 -10.49 -8.47 9.57
C GLY A 483 -9.72 -8.03 8.33
N THR A 484 -10.34 -7.33 7.40
CA THR A 484 -9.63 -6.78 6.23
C THR A 484 -8.77 -5.58 6.62
N GLY A 485 -7.61 -5.41 6.00
CA GLY A 485 -6.82 -4.18 6.12
C GLY A 485 -7.49 -2.99 5.41
N GLY A 486 -7.33 -1.80 5.97
CA GLY A 486 -7.86 -0.57 5.41
C GLY A 486 -7.08 -0.12 4.18
N ALA A 487 -7.72 0.60 3.25
CA ALA A 487 -7.04 1.17 2.10
C ALA A 487 -6.11 2.32 2.53
N GLY A 488 -4.97 2.50 1.86
CA GLY A 488 -4.15 3.70 2.01
C GLY A 488 -4.81 4.90 1.33
N GLY A 489 -4.64 6.08 1.93
CA GLY A 489 -5.13 7.34 1.40
C GLY A 489 -4.39 7.74 0.12
N SER A 490 -5.10 8.39 -0.80
CA SER A 490 -4.50 8.92 -2.03
C SER A 490 -4.00 10.35 -1.85
N SER A 491 -3.02 10.76 -2.65
CA SER A 491 -2.70 12.18 -2.81
C SER A 491 -3.51 12.78 -3.97
N ALA A 492 -4.37 13.75 -3.65
CA ALA A 492 -5.51 14.09 -4.52
C ALA A 492 -5.32 15.31 -5.45
N SER A 493 -4.21 16.07 -5.40
CA SER A 493 -4.05 17.24 -6.29
C SER A 493 -2.62 17.75 -6.43
N ALA A 494 -2.28 18.18 -7.65
CA ALA A 494 -0.99 18.76 -8.04
C ALA A 494 -0.83 20.21 -7.53
N HIS A 495 -0.19 20.45 -6.38
CA HIS A 495 0.10 21.80 -5.90
C HIS A 495 1.56 21.98 -5.50
N GLY A 496 2.33 22.74 -6.31
CA GLY A 496 3.69 23.14 -5.95
C GLY A 496 4.78 22.14 -6.34
N ALA A 497 5.91 22.19 -5.62
CA ALA A 497 7.16 21.54 -5.99
C ALA A 497 7.39 20.13 -5.42
N GLY A 498 6.44 19.59 -4.65
CA GLY A 498 6.53 18.28 -3.99
C GLY A 498 5.65 17.21 -4.65
N THR A 499 6.06 15.94 -4.54
CA THR A 499 5.38 14.77 -5.10
C THR A 499 4.65 13.99 -3.99
N GLY A 500 3.37 14.27 -3.80
CA GLY A 500 2.55 13.59 -2.82
C GLY A 500 2.39 12.10 -3.13
N THR A 501 3.09 11.24 -2.40
CA THR A 501 2.90 9.78 -2.51
C THR A 501 1.60 9.29 -1.88
N GLY A 502 0.99 8.26 -2.47
CA GLY A 502 -0.12 7.54 -1.86
C GLY A 502 0.31 6.73 -0.64
N GLY A 503 -0.59 6.61 0.34
CA GLY A 503 -0.36 5.83 1.55
C GLY A 503 -0.41 4.32 1.29
N ALA A 504 0.34 3.55 2.07
CA ALA A 504 0.27 2.08 2.01
C ALA A 504 -1.06 1.55 2.55
N GLY A 505 -1.55 0.44 1.99
CA GLY A 505 -2.69 -0.29 2.54
C GLY A 505 -2.33 -1.04 3.82
N GLY A 506 -3.30 -1.20 4.71
CA GLY A 506 -3.16 -1.93 5.96
C GLY A 506 -3.13 -3.45 5.75
N LYS A 507 -2.56 -4.20 6.69
CA LYS A 507 -2.52 -5.66 6.60
C LYS A 507 -3.87 -6.27 6.97
N GLY A 508 -4.20 -7.41 6.38
CA GLY A 508 -5.32 -8.23 6.85
C GLY A 508 -4.99 -8.94 8.16
N GLY A 509 -6.01 -9.13 8.99
CA GLY A 509 -5.91 -9.85 10.26
C GLY A 509 -5.88 -11.37 10.07
N ALA A 510 -5.28 -12.08 11.02
CA ALA A 510 -5.26 -13.54 10.98
C ALA A 510 -6.64 -14.14 11.25
N GLY A 511 -6.95 -15.26 10.60
CA GLY A 511 -8.11 -16.09 10.92
C GLY A 511 -7.95 -16.78 12.27
N GLY A 512 -9.06 -17.03 12.94
CA GLY A 512 -9.08 -17.72 14.24
C GLY A 512 -8.89 -19.22 14.07
N ASN A 513 -8.33 -19.88 15.06
CA ASN A 513 -8.18 -21.33 15.02
C ASN A 513 -9.49 -22.05 15.32
N GLY A 514 -9.63 -23.28 14.83
CA GLY A 514 -10.74 -24.16 15.20
C GLY A 514 -10.69 -24.58 16.67
N GLY A 515 -11.86 -24.68 17.29
CA GLY A 515 -12.02 -25.12 18.68
C GLY A 515 -11.94 -26.65 18.83
N GLY A 516 -11.50 -27.11 20.01
CA GLY A 516 -11.41 -28.55 20.29
C GLY A 516 -12.76 -29.24 20.41
N ASN A 517 -12.83 -30.53 20.11
CA ASN A 517 -13.99 -31.38 20.40
C ASN A 517 -14.22 -31.54 21.92
N GLY A 518 -15.42 -31.98 22.29
CA GLY A 518 -15.74 -32.35 23.66
C GLY A 518 -14.99 -33.61 24.14
N ILE A 519 -14.68 -33.66 25.44
CA ILE A 519 -14.02 -34.80 26.11
C ILE A 519 -15.10 -35.70 26.71
N ALA A 520 -15.04 -37.02 26.45
CA ALA A 520 -15.99 -37.99 27.01
C ALA A 520 -15.31 -38.93 28.02
N THR A 521 -15.96 -39.16 29.17
CA THR A 521 -15.48 -40.04 30.25
C THR A 521 -16.12 -41.44 30.25
N VAL A 522 -17.09 -41.71 29.37
CA VAL A 522 -17.86 -42.97 29.35
C VAL A 522 -17.39 -43.91 28.24
N ASP A 523 -17.14 -45.15 28.66
CA ASP A 523 -16.42 -46.26 28.03
C ASP A 523 -17.03 -46.78 26.70
N ALA A 524 -16.14 -47.45 25.97
CA ALA A 524 -16.15 -48.03 24.63
C ALA A 524 -17.28 -48.97 24.15
N PRO A 525 -18.17 -49.60 24.96
CA PRO A 525 -19.07 -50.63 24.44
C PRO A 525 -20.26 -50.15 23.58
N ASN A 526 -20.64 -48.87 23.63
CA ASN A 526 -21.97 -48.41 23.17
C ASN A 526 -21.98 -47.59 21.87
N ASN A 527 -20.89 -47.57 21.08
CA ASN A 527 -20.88 -46.94 19.75
C ASN A 527 -21.26 -45.44 19.75
N VAL A 528 -20.87 -44.69 20.79
CA VAL A 528 -21.20 -43.26 20.93
C VAL A 528 -20.31 -42.42 19.99
N GLN A 529 -20.94 -41.57 19.15
CA GLN A 529 -20.25 -40.61 18.28
C GLN A 529 -19.62 -39.49 19.12
N TYR A 530 -18.34 -39.20 18.89
CA TYR A 530 -17.62 -38.07 19.48
C TYR A 530 -17.82 -36.81 18.61
N GLY A 531 -17.89 -35.62 19.22
CA GLY A 531 -17.90 -34.35 18.48
C GLY A 531 -16.64 -34.16 17.62
N SER A 532 -16.77 -33.42 16.51
CA SER A 532 -15.66 -33.04 15.64
C SER A 532 -14.89 -31.83 16.18
N GLY A 533 -13.63 -31.68 15.75
CA GLY A 533 -12.89 -30.42 15.93
C GLY A 533 -13.45 -29.33 15.01
N GLY A 534 -13.25 -28.06 15.39
CA GLY A 534 -13.62 -26.92 14.57
C GLY A 534 -12.65 -26.68 13.40
N ALA A 535 -13.16 -26.07 12.33
CA ALA A 535 -12.35 -25.55 11.23
C ALA A 535 -11.68 -24.22 11.61
N GLY A 536 -10.54 -23.92 10.99
CA GLY A 536 -9.92 -22.61 11.07
C GLY A 536 -10.70 -21.58 10.24
N GLY A 537 -10.70 -20.32 10.69
CA GLY A 537 -11.25 -19.21 9.91
C GLY A 537 -10.24 -18.68 8.90
N ALA A 538 -10.69 -18.05 7.82
CA ALA A 538 -9.81 -17.46 6.82
C ALA A 538 -9.14 -16.18 7.34
N GLY A 539 -7.96 -15.88 6.79
CA GLY A 539 -7.29 -14.60 6.98
C GLY A 539 -7.99 -13.47 6.24
N GLY A 540 -7.90 -12.26 6.77
CA GLY A 540 -8.43 -11.06 6.12
C GLY A 540 -7.57 -10.63 4.93
N ALA A 541 -8.18 -10.02 3.93
CA ALA A 541 -7.44 -9.44 2.81
C ALA A 541 -6.64 -8.21 3.24
N GLY A 542 -5.49 -7.98 2.60
CA GLY A 542 -4.74 -6.73 2.72
C GLY A 542 -5.45 -5.57 2.02
N GLY A 543 -5.29 -4.35 2.55
CA GLY A 543 -5.86 -3.14 1.98
C GLY A 543 -5.11 -2.67 0.73
N SER A 544 -5.79 -2.00 -0.19
CA SER A 544 -5.14 -1.41 -1.36
C SER A 544 -4.27 -0.20 -1.00
N GLY A 545 -3.15 0.00 -1.68
CA GLY A 545 -2.38 1.24 -1.59
C GLY A 545 -3.07 2.42 -2.28
N GLY A 546 -2.85 3.62 -1.76
CA GLY A 546 -3.38 4.87 -2.30
C GLY A 546 -2.64 5.33 -3.55
N ARG A 547 -3.28 6.16 -4.37
CA ARG A 547 -2.66 6.71 -5.59
C ARG A 547 -1.72 7.87 -5.26
N GLY A 548 -0.65 8.02 -6.04
CA GLY A 548 0.17 9.23 -6.04
C GLY A 548 -0.50 10.37 -6.81
N ASP A 549 -0.11 11.61 -6.51
CA ASP A 549 -0.61 12.82 -7.17
C ASP A 549 -0.01 13.03 -8.56
N ASN A 550 -0.73 13.77 -9.39
CA ASN A 550 -0.16 14.27 -10.64
C ASN A 550 0.77 15.46 -10.34
N GLY A 551 1.84 15.62 -11.10
CA GLY A 551 2.72 16.79 -11.01
C GLY A 551 2.06 18.04 -11.59
N ALA A 552 2.36 19.21 -11.01
CA ALA A 552 1.83 20.49 -11.46
C ALA A 552 2.62 21.06 -12.66
N ALA A 553 1.99 21.96 -13.41
CA ALA A 553 2.67 22.73 -14.45
C ALA A 553 3.62 23.77 -13.82
N GLY A 554 4.84 23.95 -14.34
CA GLY A 554 5.81 24.88 -13.75
C GLY A 554 6.81 25.51 -14.73
N PRO A 555 7.41 26.68 -14.42
CA PRO A 555 8.39 27.39 -15.25
C PRO A 555 9.81 26.75 -15.24
N ASN A 556 10.02 25.72 -14.43
CA ASN A 556 11.17 24.80 -14.49
C ASN A 556 10.74 23.51 -15.20
N ALA A 557 11.55 22.44 -15.26
CA ALA A 557 11.02 21.13 -15.67
C ALA A 557 9.71 20.86 -14.91
N GLY A 558 8.66 20.42 -15.61
CA GLY A 558 7.36 20.14 -14.98
C GLY A 558 7.56 19.26 -13.74
N PHE A 559 6.74 19.44 -12.71
CA PHE A 559 6.96 18.69 -11.47
C PHE A 559 6.68 17.20 -11.70
N ASP A 560 7.43 16.33 -11.02
CA ASP A 560 7.23 14.89 -11.15
C ASP A 560 5.88 14.48 -10.53
N GLY A 561 5.32 13.35 -10.96
CA GLY A 561 4.16 12.74 -10.31
C GLY A 561 4.56 11.94 -9.08
N GLY A 562 3.68 11.89 -8.07
CA GLY A 562 3.84 11.08 -6.88
C GLY A 562 3.78 9.58 -7.12
N ASN A 563 4.50 8.83 -6.28
CA ASN A 563 4.46 7.36 -6.31
C ASN A 563 3.16 6.84 -5.69
N GLY A 564 2.65 5.73 -6.20
CA GLY A 564 1.56 5.00 -5.56
C GLY A 564 2.02 4.24 -4.31
N GLY A 565 1.12 4.10 -3.35
CA GLY A 565 1.36 3.35 -2.12
C GLY A 565 1.36 1.84 -2.34
N ALA A 566 2.09 1.08 -1.53
CA ALA A 566 2.08 -0.38 -1.59
C ALA A 566 0.74 -0.96 -1.09
N GLY A 567 0.34 -2.10 -1.65
CA GLY A 567 -0.74 -2.91 -1.11
C GLY A 567 -0.35 -3.56 0.21
N GLY A 568 -1.31 -3.73 1.11
CA GLY A 568 -1.13 -4.39 2.40
C GLY A 568 -1.04 -5.91 2.27
N GLN A 569 -0.41 -6.56 3.25
CA GLN A 569 -0.30 -8.02 3.25
C GLN A 569 -1.63 -8.69 3.61
N GLY A 570 -1.93 -9.84 3.00
CA GLY A 570 -3.01 -10.70 3.44
C GLY A 570 -2.72 -11.36 4.79
N GLY A 571 -3.76 -11.59 5.59
CA GLY A 571 -3.68 -12.28 6.87
C GLY A 571 -3.57 -13.80 6.68
N ALA A 572 -2.91 -14.49 7.61
CA ALA A 572 -2.84 -15.95 7.58
C ALA A 572 -4.20 -16.58 7.90
N GLY A 573 -4.50 -17.72 7.27
CA GLY A 573 -5.61 -18.58 7.66
C GLY A 573 -5.38 -19.20 9.03
N GLY A 574 -6.43 -19.27 9.83
CA GLY A 574 -6.43 -19.96 11.10
C GLY A 574 -6.28 -21.46 10.90
N SER A 575 -5.57 -22.12 11.80
CA SER A 575 -5.44 -23.58 11.73
C SER A 575 -6.73 -24.23 12.23
N ALA A 576 -7.10 -25.38 11.66
CA ALA A 576 -8.04 -26.24 12.35
C ALA A 576 -7.45 -26.77 13.65
N TYR A 577 -8.32 -27.30 14.51
CA TYR A 577 -7.92 -27.81 15.81
C TYR A 577 -6.89 -28.95 15.70
N GLN A 578 -5.73 -28.77 16.34
CA GLN A 578 -4.55 -29.65 16.26
C GLN A 578 -4.50 -30.74 17.36
N GLY A 579 -5.57 -30.93 18.15
CA GLY A 579 -5.61 -31.97 19.19
C GLY A 579 -4.65 -31.77 20.38
N ASN A 580 -4.96 -32.37 21.53
CA ASN A 580 -3.97 -32.61 22.59
C ASN A 580 -3.95 -34.10 22.95
N ALA A 581 -2.92 -34.80 22.46
CA ALA A 581 -2.74 -36.22 22.70
C ALA A 581 -2.65 -36.59 24.19
N ALA A 582 -2.16 -35.67 25.04
CA ALA A 582 -2.03 -35.89 26.48
C ALA A 582 -3.37 -35.89 27.23
N LEU A 583 -4.41 -35.30 26.65
CA LEU A 583 -5.74 -35.18 27.24
C LEU A 583 -6.75 -36.20 26.67
N GLY A 584 -6.31 -37.06 25.73
CA GLY A 584 -7.20 -38.03 25.07
C GLY A 584 -8.23 -37.37 24.15
N GLU A 585 -7.97 -36.15 23.69
CA GLU A 585 -8.90 -35.31 22.92
C GLU A 585 -9.16 -35.81 21.48
N HIS A 586 -8.63 -36.96 21.07
CA HIS A 586 -8.86 -37.50 19.74
C HIS A 586 -10.08 -38.42 19.73
N GLY A 587 -11.21 -37.91 19.26
CA GLY A 587 -12.45 -38.67 19.17
C GLY A 587 -12.31 -39.91 18.28
N ARG A 588 -12.90 -41.04 18.69
CA ARG A 588 -12.86 -42.31 17.94
C ARG A 588 -13.63 -42.25 16.59
N PHE A 589 -14.45 -41.22 16.36
CA PHE A 589 -15.36 -41.10 15.21
C PHE A 589 -15.60 -39.66 14.68
N GLY A 590 -14.89 -38.63 15.17
CA GLY A 590 -15.09 -37.24 14.75
C GLY A 590 -14.25 -36.88 13.51
N THR A 591 -14.74 -35.98 12.64
CA THR A 591 -13.94 -35.41 11.54
C THR A 591 -12.96 -34.37 12.06
N ASN A 592 -11.80 -34.26 11.41
CA ASN A 592 -10.88 -33.15 11.63
C ASN A 592 -11.43 -31.91 10.88
N GLY A 593 -11.24 -30.71 11.44
CA GLY A 593 -11.59 -29.48 10.74
C GLY A 593 -10.60 -29.16 9.61
N ASP A 594 -11.03 -28.35 8.65
CA ASP A 594 -10.16 -27.82 7.59
C ASP A 594 -9.41 -26.56 8.07
N GLY A 595 -8.22 -26.36 7.53
CA GLY A 595 -7.47 -25.11 7.70
C GLY A 595 -8.18 -23.96 6.99
N GLY A 596 -8.16 -22.77 7.59
CA GLY A 596 -8.72 -21.57 6.98
C GLY A 596 -7.87 -21.09 5.80
N ALA A 597 -8.49 -20.51 4.78
CA ALA A 597 -7.75 -19.93 3.66
C ALA A 597 -6.91 -18.72 4.09
N GLY A 598 -5.78 -18.49 3.43
CA GLY A 598 -5.01 -17.26 3.56
C GLY A 598 -5.74 -16.08 2.90
N GLY A 599 -5.60 -14.89 3.47
CA GLY A 599 -6.12 -13.66 2.89
C GLY A 599 -5.31 -13.22 1.68
N SER A 600 -5.97 -12.64 0.68
CA SER A 600 -5.28 -12.08 -0.48
C SER A 600 -4.46 -10.83 -0.11
N GLY A 601 -3.39 -10.58 -0.86
CA GLY A 601 -2.64 -9.35 -0.77
C GLY A 601 -3.41 -8.17 -1.39
N GLY A 602 -3.23 -6.99 -0.83
CA GLY A 602 -3.84 -5.76 -1.33
C GLY A 602 -3.20 -5.29 -2.64
N THR A 603 -3.96 -4.57 -3.45
CA THR A 603 -3.42 -4.02 -4.71
C THR A 603 -2.52 -2.82 -4.46
N GLY A 604 -1.46 -2.65 -5.26
CA GLY A 604 -0.63 -1.45 -5.24
C GLY A 604 -1.34 -0.24 -5.88
N GLY A 605 -1.11 0.95 -5.34
CA GLY A 605 -1.65 2.20 -5.87
C GLY A 605 -0.95 2.64 -7.16
N GLY A 606 -1.67 3.31 -8.06
CA GLY A 606 -1.06 3.87 -9.28
C GLY A 606 -0.17 5.07 -8.99
N GLY A 607 0.93 5.22 -9.75
CA GLY A 607 1.73 6.43 -9.76
C GLY A 607 1.04 7.56 -10.55
N GLY A 608 1.23 8.80 -10.12
CA GLY A 608 0.62 9.95 -10.77
C GLY A 608 1.40 10.45 -11.99
N THR A 609 0.74 11.20 -12.86
CA THR A 609 1.34 11.69 -14.11
C THR A 609 2.25 12.88 -13.86
N GLY A 610 3.39 12.99 -14.53
CA GLY A 610 4.26 14.17 -14.48
C GLY A 610 3.57 15.42 -15.04
N GLY A 611 3.95 16.57 -14.50
CA GLY A 611 3.41 17.88 -14.85
C GLY A 611 3.93 18.42 -16.18
N THR A 612 3.19 19.36 -16.77
CA THR A 612 3.59 20.00 -18.03
C THR A 612 4.71 21.02 -17.80
N GLY A 613 5.73 21.02 -18.65
CA GLY A 613 6.79 22.02 -18.62
C GLY A 613 6.32 23.33 -19.25
N VAL A 614 6.57 24.47 -18.59
CA VAL A 614 6.37 25.82 -19.15
C VAL A 614 7.74 26.37 -19.53
N ALA A 615 8.03 26.46 -20.84
CA ALA A 615 9.35 26.77 -21.40
C ALA A 615 10.48 25.80 -20.95
N SER A 616 10.10 24.55 -20.67
CA SER A 616 10.97 23.51 -20.11
C SER A 616 10.49 22.10 -20.51
N ALA A 617 11.23 21.07 -20.10
CA ALA A 617 10.82 19.68 -20.25
C ALA A 617 9.63 19.32 -19.35
N GLY A 618 8.86 18.30 -19.71
CA GLY A 618 7.80 17.77 -18.84
C GLY A 618 8.37 16.98 -17.64
N GLY A 619 7.61 16.88 -16.55
CA GLY A 619 7.99 16.11 -15.36
C GLY A 619 7.92 14.61 -15.56
N ALA A 620 8.64 13.82 -14.77
CA ALA A 620 8.55 12.37 -14.80
C ALA A 620 7.21 11.89 -14.18
N GLY A 621 6.68 10.78 -14.66
CA GLY A 621 5.58 10.09 -13.98
C GLY A 621 6.07 9.35 -12.74
N GLY A 622 5.23 9.27 -11.71
CA GLY A 622 5.51 8.53 -10.49
C GLY A 622 5.47 7.01 -10.70
N ASN A 623 6.18 6.26 -9.87
CA ASN A 623 6.16 4.80 -9.92
C ASN A 623 4.85 4.24 -9.33
N GLY A 624 4.37 3.13 -9.87
CA GLY A 624 3.29 2.36 -9.26
C GLY A 624 3.76 1.65 -7.99
N GLY A 625 2.86 1.53 -7.02
CA GLY A 625 3.10 0.80 -5.78
C GLY A 625 3.13 -0.71 -6.02
N ASN A 626 3.89 -1.43 -5.21
CA ASN A 626 3.92 -2.89 -5.27
C ASN A 626 2.61 -3.49 -4.74
N GLY A 627 2.25 -4.66 -5.26
CA GLY A 627 1.17 -5.46 -4.69
C GLY A 627 1.59 -6.08 -3.35
N GLY A 628 0.64 -6.25 -2.45
CA GLY A 628 0.84 -6.94 -1.19
C GLY A 628 1.01 -8.45 -1.40
N THR A 629 1.85 -9.09 -0.62
CA THR A 629 1.93 -10.55 -0.52
C THR A 629 0.66 -11.09 0.14
N ALA A 630 0.23 -12.25 -0.29
CA ALA A 630 -0.87 -12.95 0.36
C ALA A 630 -0.46 -13.61 1.69
N GLY A 631 -1.45 -13.95 2.50
CA GLY A 631 -1.28 -14.76 3.69
C GLY A 631 -1.25 -16.26 3.37
N ALA A 632 -0.55 -17.03 4.19
CA ALA A 632 -0.53 -18.49 4.08
C ALA A 632 -1.88 -19.10 4.51
N GLY A 633 -2.20 -20.27 3.97
CA GLY A 633 -3.31 -21.09 4.44
C GLY A 633 -3.04 -21.70 5.82
N GLY A 634 -4.09 -21.94 6.59
CA GLY A 634 -4.02 -22.56 7.90
C GLY A 634 -3.80 -24.07 7.82
N ALA A 635 -3.21 -24.68 8.84
CA ALA A 635 -3.00 -26.12 8.88
C ALA A 635 -4.34 -26.88 9.03
N PRO A 636 -4.50 -28.08 8.43
CA PRO A 636 -5.64 -28.96 8.68
C PRO A 636 -5.64 -29.49 10.11
N GLY A 637 -6.80 -29.94 10.59
CA GLY A 637 -6.93 -30.54 11.91
C GLY A 637 -6.29 -31.93 12.00
N THR A 638 -5.94 -32.34 13.22
CA THR A 638 -5.22 -33.60 13.47
C THR A 638 -6.03 -34.57 14.33
N GLY A 639 -6.00 -35.87 14.00
CA GLY A 639 -6.80 -36.89 14.69
C GLY A 639 -6.02 -38.18 14.97
N PHE A 640 -6.31 -38.84 16.09
CA PHE A 640 -5.73 -40.13 16.49
C PHE A 640 -6.77 -41.23 16.26
N TYR A 641 -6.48 -42.13 15.33
CA TYR A 641 -7.34 -43.27 15.00
C TYR A 641 -6.76 -44.55 15.59
N ALA A 642 -7.58 -45.41 16.22
CA ALA A 642 -7.06 -46.62 16.91
C ALA A 642 -7.63 -47.97 16.40
N GLN A 643 -8.60 -48.02 15.48
CA GLN A 643 -9.21 -49.28 15.00
C GLN A 643 -9.83 -49.12 13.60
N PRO A 644 -9.72 -50.09 12.67
CA PRO A 644 -10.32 -50.01 11.33
C PRO A 644 -11.85 -50.00 11.41
N GLY A 645 -12.45 -48.84 11.16
CA GLY A 645 -13.88 -48.60 11.12
C GLY A 645 -14.42 -48.50 9.68
N ILE A 646 -15.70 -48.83 9.54
CA ILE A 646 -16.38 -49.15 8.26
C ILE A 646 -16.61 -47.96 7.31
N ASN A 647 -16.49 -46.71 7.76
CA ASN A 647 -16.65 -45.52 6.90
C ASN A 647 -15.46 -44.58 7.08
N GLN A 648 -14.63 -44.46 6.04
CA GLN A 648 -13.47 -43.58 5.97
C GLN A 648 -13.93 -42.10 6.03
N ALA A 649 -13.82 -41.46 7.19
CA ALA A 649 -14.23 -40.07 7.37
C ALA A 649 -13.16 -39.11 6.81
N PRO A 650 -13.54 -37.92 6.29
CA PRO A 650 -12.59 -36.99 5.67
C PRO A 650 -11.44 -36.59 6.60
N VAL A 651 -10.21 -36.73 6.10
CA VAL A 651 -8.99 -36.09 6.64
C VAL A 651 -9.08 -34.59 6.39
N GLY A 652 -8.68 -33.78 7.37
CA GLY A 652 -8.72 -32.31 7.22
C GLY A 652 -7.83 -31.85 6.07
N ILE A 653 -8.28 -30.86 5.33
CA ILE A 653 -7.54 -30.26 4.21
C ILE A 653 -6.88 -28.96 4.68
N GLY A 654 -5.60 -28.78 4.35
CA GLY A 654 -4.89 -27.54 4.60
C GLY A 654 -5.55 -26.38 3.87
N GLY A 655 -5.58 -25.21 4.51
CA GLY A 655 -6.12 -24.01 3.91
C GLY A 655 -5.38 -23.66 2.63
N VAL A 656 -6.10 -23.17 1.63
CA VAL A 656 -5.50 -22.62 0.42
C VAL A 656 -4.76 -21.32 0.78
N GLY A 657 -3.56 -21.11 0.26
CA GLY A 657 -2.83 -19.85 0.38
C GLY A 657 -3.54 -18.72 -0.36
N GLY A 658 -3.45 -17.49 0.14
CA GLY A 658 -4.10 -16.35 -0.53
C GLY A 658 -3.44 -15.99 -1.87
N ASP A 659 -4.16 -15.28 -2.73
CA ASP A 659 -3.57 -14.72 -3.95
C ASP A 659 -2.80 -13.42 -3.68
N GLY A 660 -1.63 -13.26 -4.28
CA GLY A 660 -0.84 -12.04 -4.23
C GLY A 660 -1.55 -10.87 -4.89
N GLY A 661 -1.40 -9.68 -4.32
CA GLY A 661 -2.01 -8.46 -4.83
C GLY A 661 -1.40 -8.00 -6.15
N GLY A 662 -2.24 -7.53 -7.07
CA GLY A 662 -1.75 -6.88 -8.30
C GLY A 662 -1.06 -5.55 -7.99
N ALA A 663 0.00 -5.23 -8.73
CA ALA A 663 0.73 -3.97 -8.54
C ALA A 663 0.11 -2.79 -9.29
N GLY A 664 0.43 -1.59 -8.81
CA GLY A 664 0.00 -0.34 -9.43
C GLY A 664 0.76 -0.04 -10.72
N ALA A 665 0.08 0.60 -11.67
CA ALA A 665 0.71 1.10 -12.88
C ALA A 665 1.58 2.33 -12.60
N GLY A 666 2.66 2.50 -13.37
CA GLY A 666 3.45 3.73 -13.38
C GLY A 666 2.70 4.86 -14.07
N GLY A 667 2.90 6.08 -13.60
CA GLY A 667 2.29 7.29 -14.15
C GLY A 667 2.94 7.72 -15.47
N SER A 668 2.18 8.38 -16.34
CA SER A 668 2.71 8.95 -17.57
C SER A 668 3.67 10.12 -17.31
N GLY A 669 4.70 10.29 -18.13
CA GLY A 669 5.50 11.52 -18.14
C GLY A 669 4.70 12.73 -18.63
N GLY A 670 5.07 13.91 -18.15
CA GLY A 670 4.45 15.18 -18.49
C GLY A 670 4.84 15.72 -19.87
N ILE A 671 4.04 16.63 -20.40
CA ILE A 671 4.26 17.22 -21.73
C ILE A 671 5.34 18.31 -21.65
N GLY A 672 6.31 18.30 -22.57
CA GLY A 672 7.32 19.37 -22.70
C GLY A 672 6.81 20.59 -23.47
N ALA A 673 7.37 21.77 -23.17
CA ALA A 673 7.13 22.98 -23.97
C ALA A 673 7.78 22.89 -25.35
N ALA A 674 7.42 23.79 -26.27
CA ALA A 674 8.02 23.86 -27.61
C ALA A 674 9.56 23.88 -27.55
N GLY A 675 10.22 22.98 -28.29
CA GLY A 675 11.67 22.79 -28.27
C GLY A 675 12.21 21.94 -27.10
N PHE A 676 11.37 21.47 -26.18
CA PHE A 676 11.76 20.65 -25.03
C PHE A 676 11.13 19.25 -25.05
N THR A 677 11.88 18.28 -24.53
CA THR A 677 11.44 16.89 -24.47
C THR A 677 10.32 16.69 -23.46
N GLY A 678 9.44 15.72 -23.72
CA GLY A 678 8.50 15.26 -22.70
C GLY A 678 9.21 14.54 -21.55
N GLY A 679 8.54 14.43 -20.40
CA GLY A 679 9.07 13.74 -19.24
C GLY A 679 9.06 12.21 -19.39
N THR A 680 9.80 11.51 -18.55
CA THR A 680 9.84 10.04 -18.58
C THR A 680 8.61 9.42 -17.93
N GLY A 681 8.13 8.29 -18.43
CA GLY A 681 7.10 7.51 -17.74
C GLY A 681 7.64 6.85 -16.47
N GLY A 682 6.79 6.70 -15.45
CA GLY A 682 7.10 5.98 -14.22
C GLY A 682 7.11 4.47 -14.41
N ASN A 683 7.82 3.75 -13.55
CA ASN A 683 7.85 2.29 -13.59
C ASN A 683 6.56 1.70 -13.00
N GLY A 684 6.11 0.56 -13.53
CA GLY A 684 5.07 -0.24 -12.89
C GLY A 684 5.60 -0.95 -11.64
N GLY A 685 4.75 -1.14 -10.64
CA GLY A 685 5.10 -1.85 -9.40
C GLY A 685 5.26 -3.36 -9.60
N VAL A 686 5.89 -4.05 -8.65
CA VAL A 686 6.04 -5.51 -8.67
C VAL A 686 4.82 -6.17 -8.04
N GLY A 687 4.28 -7.21 -8.68
CA GLY A 687 3.15 -7.99 -8.16
C GLY A 687 3.50 -8.71 -6.85
N GLY A 688 2.54 -8.81 -5.94
CA GLY A 688 2.75 -9.50 -4.67
C GLY A 688 2.85 -11.02 -4.83
N SER A 689 3.59 -11.69 -3.96
CA SER A 689 3.66 -13.16 -3.99
C SER A 689 2.37 -13.80 -3.49
N GLY A 690 2.01 -14.95 -4.06
CA GLY A 690 0.98 -15.83 -3.53
C GLY A 690 1.37 -16.39 -2.16
N GLY A 691 0.39 -16.71 -1.34
CA GLY A 691 0.58 -17.34 -0.04
C GLY A 691 0.81 -18.85 -0.20
N HIS A 692 1.60 -19.44 0.69
CA HIS A 692 1.76 -20.89 0.72
C HIS A 692 0.46 -21.57 1.20
N GLY A 693 0.20 -22.77 0.69
CA GLY A 693 -0.84 -23.63 1.23
C GLY A 693 -0.51 -24.12 2.64
N GLY A 694 -1.54 -24.46 3.42
CA GLY A 694 -1.36 -24.94 4.79
C GLY A 694 -0.79 -26.36 4.84
N ASP A 695 0.29 -26.56 5.59
CA ASP A 695 0.93 -27.87 5.72
C ASP A 695 0.13 -28.82 6.63
N GLY A 696 -0.03 -30.05 6.17
CA GLY A 696 -0.50 -31.16 7.01
C GLY A 696 0.59 -31.62 7.96
N THR A 697 0.73 -31.00 9.13
CA THR A 697 1.71 -31.46 10.13
C THR A 697 1.16 -32.55 11.05
N GLY A 698 1.95 -33.61 11.25
CA GLY A 698 1.72 -34.62 12.29
C GLY A 698 2.07 -36.05 11.88
N SER A 699 2.31 -36.89 12.89
CA SER A 699 2.58 -38.33 12.76
C SER A 699 1.37 -39.10 13.27
N PHE A 700 0.60 -39.69 12.35
CA PHE A 700 -0.70 -40.30 12.67
C PHE A 700 -0.70 -41.82 12.63
N TYR A 701 -1.68 -42.44 13.31
CA TYR A 701 -1.75 -43.89 13.45
C TYR A 701 -2.21 -44.62 12.16
N SER A 702 -2.98 -43.97 11.25
CA SER A 702 -3.51 -44.64 10.04
C SER A 702 -3.75 -43.80 8.76
N GLN A 703 -4.00 -42.48 8.79
CA GLN A 703 -4.11 -41.63 7.58
C GLN A 703 -3.58 -40.21 7.85
N GLY A 704 -2.79 -39.64 6.95
CA GLY A 704 -2.27 -38.26 7.05
C GLY A 704 -3.20 -37.20 6.44
N SER A 705 -3.23 -36.00 7.03
CA SER A 705 -4.00 -34.85 6.52
C SER A 705 -3.39 -34.31 5.21
N SER A 706 -4.22 -33.80 4.30
CA SER A 706 -3.74 -33.24 3.03
C SER A 706 -3.27 -31.80 3.19
N GLY A 707 -2.20 -31.43 2.49
CA GLY A 707 -1.75 -30.03 2.38
C GLY A 707 -2.71 -29.18 1.54
N GLY A 708 -2.68 -27.87 1.78
CA GLY A 708 -3.47 -26.90 1.01
C GLY A 708 -2.76 -26.45 -0.26
N ASN A 709 -3.49 -25.99 -1.27
CA ASN A 709 -2.89 -25.42 -2.48
C ASN A 709 -2.23 -24.06 -2.18
N GLY A 710 -1.13 -23.75 -2.85
CA GLY A 710 -0.53 -22.42 -2.88
C GLY A 710 -1.37 -21.43 -3.68
N GLY A 711 -1.36 -20.17 -3.26
CA GLY A 711 -2.08 -19.10 -3.94
C GLY A 711 -1.31 -18.53 -5.13
N SER A 712 -2.00 -17.88 -6.05
CA SER A 712 -1.39 -17.33 -7.26
C SER A 712 -0.59 -16.06 -6.95
N GLY A 713 0.48 -15.80 -7.70
CA GLY A 713 1.20 -14.53 -7.67
C GLY A 713 0.40 -13.40 -8.33
N GLY A 714 0.56 -12.19 -7.82
CA GLY A 714 -0.11 -10.99 -8.31
C GLY A 714 0.50 -10.48 -9.62
N ALA A 715 -0.31 -9.86 -10.48
CA ALA A 715 0.20 -9.27 -11.71
C ALA A 715 1.12 -8.06 -11.45
N GLY A 716 2.17 -7.92 -12.26
CA GLY A 716 3.03 -6.74 -12.29
C GLY A 716 2.32 -5.52 -12.89
N GLY A 717 2.76 -4.33 -12.46
CA GLY A 717 2.18 -3.06 -12.87
C GLY A 717 2.61 -2.68 -14.28
N ASN A 718 1.69 -2.10 -15.06
CA ASN A 718 2.03 -1.58 -16.37
C ASN A 718 3.00 -0.39 -16.27
N ALA A 719 3.89 -0.26 -17.25
CA ALA A 719 4.76 0.90 -17.38
C ALA A 719 3.96 2.17 -17.69
N GLY A 720 4.44 3.31 -17.16
CA GLY A 720 3.97 4.63 -17.57
C GLY A 720 4.45 5.01 -18.97
N THR A 721 3.60 5.67 -19.75
CA THR A 721 3.98 6.23 -21.06
C THR A 721 4.94 7.40 -20.90
N GLY A 722 5.90 7.56 -21.82
CA GLY A 722 6.66 8.80 -21.91
C GLY A 722 5.76 10.00 -22.26
N GLY A 723 6.11 11.18 -21.77
CA GLY A 723 5.39 12.41 -22.06
C GLY A 723 5.62 12.89 -23.49
N ALA A 724 4.64 13.58 -24.06
CA ALA A 724 4.79 14.18 -25.39
C ALA A 724 5.84 15.30 -25.36
N GLY A 725 6.73 15.35 -26.36
CA GLY A 725 7.60 16.50 -26.58
C GLY A 725 6.81 17.69 -27.09
N GLY A 726 7.29 18.90 -26.83
CA GLY A 726 6.72 20.08 -27.48
C GLY A 726 7.03 20.10 -28.98
N SER A 727 6.42 21.04 -29.70
CA SER A 727 6.68 21.19 -31.14
C SER A 727 8.19 21.29 -31.43
N GLY A 728 8.67 20.40 -32.30
CA GLY A 728 10.09 20.32 -32.69
C GLY A 728 11.01 19.52 -31.75
N ALA A 729 10.49 18.88 -30.69
CA ALA A 729 11.26 18.08 -29.75
C ALA A 729 10.80 16.62 -29.67
N GLN A 730 11.61 15.77 -29.03
CA GLN A 730 11.33 14.34 -28.87
C GLN A 730 10.37 14.08 -27.70
N ALA A 731 9.55 13.03 -27.81
CA ALA A 731 8.82 12.51 -26.66
C ALA A 731 9.80 11.94 -25.62
N GLY A 732 9.40 11.93 -24.35
CA GLY A 732 10.14 11.27 -23.29
C GLY A 732 10.14 9.75 -23.44
N SER A 733 11.08 9.06 -22.78
CA SER A 733 11.08 7.59 -22.74
C SER A 733 9.95 7.06 -21.84
N GLY A 734 9.41 5.88 -22.16
CA GLY A 734 8.49 5.17 -21.27
C GLY A 734 9.22 4.61 -20.04
N GLY A 735 8.45 4.28 -19.00
CA GLY A 735 8.96 3.55 -17.84
C GLY A 735 9.15 2.05 -18.12
N ASN A 736 9.74 1.32 -17.17
CA ASN A 736 9.80 -0.14 -17.21
C ASN A 736 8.52 -0.74 -16.66
N ALA A 737 8.11 -1.89 -17.21
CA ALA A 737 7.00 -2.64 -16.67
C ALA A 737 7.43 -3.41 -15.41
N GLY A 738 6.50 -3.58 -14.48
CA GLY A 738 6.74 -4.33 -13.25
C GLY A 738 6.72 -5.83 -13.48
N ALA A 739 7.52 -6.56 -12.70
CA ALA A 739 7.50 -8.02 -12.70
C ALA A 739 6.22 -8.55 -12.05
N GLY A 740 5.76 -9.73 -12.51
CA GLY A 740 4.73 -10.48 -11.81
C GLY A 740 5.26 -11.07 -10.50
N GLY A 741 4.39 -11.25 -9.52
CA GLY A 741 4.72 -11.90 -8.26
C GLY A 741 4.85 -13.42 -8.40
N HIS A 742 5.64 -14.04 -7.55
CA HIS A 742 5.77 -15.51 -7.54
C HIS A 742 4.48 -16.18 -7.01
N GLY A 743 4.14 -17.34 -7.55
CA GLY A 743 3.12 -18.21 -6.97
C GLY A 743 3.59 -18.77 -5.63
N GLY A 744 2.65 -19.01 -4.72
CA GLY A 744 2.95 -19.65 -3.43
C GLY A 744 3.11 -21.15 -3.59
N ASP A 745 3.95 -21.76 -2.77
CA ASP A 745 4.11 -23.22 -2.77
C ASP A 745 2.87 -23.93 -2.21
N GLY A 746 2.59 -25.13 -2.73
CA GLY A 746 1.61 -26.03 -2.16
C GLY A 746 2.10 -26.60 -0.82
N GLY A 747 1.18 -26.79 0.11
CA GLY A 747 1.48 -27.34 1.43
C GLY A 747 1.78 -28.83 1.39
N ASP A 748 2.62 -29.28 2.32
CA ASP A 748 3.01 -30.69 2.42
C ASP A 748 1.88 -31.56 2.99
N GLY A 749 1.82 -32.82 2.53
CA GLY A 749 0.92 -33.83 3.07
C GLY A 749 1.47 -34.50 4.34
N GLY A 750 0.60 -34.82 5.30
CA GLY A 750 0.98 -35.37 6.60
C GLY A 750 1.52 -36.80 6.57
N THR A 751 2.44 -37.09 7.49
CA THR A 751 3.08 -38.39 7.65
C THR A 751 2.24 -39.36 8.51
N ALA A 752 2.23 -40.64 8.17
CA ALA A 752 1.68 -41.68 9.03
C ALA A 752 2.81 -42.50 9.71
N THR A 753 2.54 -43.17 10.82
CA THR A 753 3.59 -43.64 11.77
C THR A 753 3.60 -45.15 12.06
N LEU A 754 2.64 -45.94 11.55
CA LEU A 754 2.65 -47.40 11.72
C LEU A 754 2.76 -48.12 10.37
N ALA A 755 3.84 -48.89 10.21
CA ALA A 755 4.02 -49.84 9.11
C ALA A 755 3.11 -51.06 9.33
N SER A 756 1.83 -50.92 8.98
CA SER A 756 0.89 -52.04 8.90
C SER A 756 -0.09 -51.82 7.77
N THR A 757 -0.90 -52.84 7.50
CA THR A 757 -1.65 -52.94 6.28
C THR A 757 -2.82 -51.94 6.22
N ASN A 758 -2.74 -50.88 5.37
CA ASN A 758 -3.76 -49.85 5.03
C ASN A 758 -3.53 -48.47 5.67
N VAL A 759 -2.35 -47.88 5.43
CA VAL A 759 -1.97 -46.56 5.94
C VAL A 759 -1.49 -45.69 4.78
N HIS A 760 -2.06 -44.48 4.62
CA HIS A 760 -1.70 -43.54 3.55
C HIS A 760 -1.22 -42.20 4.15
N GLY A 761 -0.11 -41.67 3.62
CA GLY A 761 0.25 -40.27 3.85
C GLY A 761 -0.77 -39.32 3.19
N GLY A 762 -0.86 -38.09 3.68
CA GLY A 762 -1.69 -37.06 3.06
C GLY A 762 -1.16 -36.66 1.68
N ALA A 763 -2.07 -36.22 0.80
CA ALA A 763 -1.69 -35.60 -0.47
C ALA A 763 -1.11 -34.21 -0.21
N ALA A 764 -0.15 -33.80 -1.03
CA ALA A 764 0.31 -32.42 -1.04
C ALA A 764 -0.64 -31.52 -1.83
N GLY A 765 -0.59 -30.23 -1.54
CA GLY A 765 -1.26 -29.22 -2.35
C GLY A 765 -0.45 -28.83 -3.59
N ASP A 766 -1.15 -28.36 -4.61
CA ASP A 766 -0.54 -27.81 -5.82
C ASP A 766 0.11 -26.45 -5.54
N GLY A 767 1.19 -26.13 -6.25
CA GLY A 767 1.79 -24.81 -6.27
C GLY A 767 0.94 -23.80 -7.05
N GLY A 768 0.91 -22.56 -6.58
CA GLY A 768 0.16 -21.47 -7.22
C GLY A 768 0.83 -20.98 -8.50
N ALA A 769 0.05 -20.48 -9.44
CA ALA A 769 0.58 -19.89 -10.67
C ALA A 769 1.37 -18.60 -10.36
N GLY A 770 2.43 -18.33 -11.12
CA GLY A 770 3.14 -17.05 -11.10
C GLY A 770 2.32 -15.94 -11.77
N GLY A 771 2.49 -14.72 -11.26
CA GLY A 771 1.80 -13.54 -11.76
C GLY A 771 2.31 -13.11 -13.13
N THR A 772 1.42 -12.59 -13.99
CA THR A 772 1.82 -12.02 -15.28
C THR A 772 2.63 -10.74 -15.10
N ALA A 773 3.61 -10.50 -15.96
CA ALA A 773 4.32 -9.23 -16.03
C ALA A 773 3.39 -8.08 -16.44
N GLY A 774 3.73 -6.87 -16.04
CA GLY A 774 3.08 -5.66 -16.55
C GLY A 774 3.42 -5.41 -18.02
N LEU A 775 2.57 -4.65 -18.73
CA LEU A 775 2.77 -4.32 -20.14
C LEU A 775 3.70 -3.09 -20.31
N ILE A 776 4.49 -3.11 -21.39
CA ILE A 776 5.31 -1.97 -21.83
C ILE A 776 4.40 -0.88 -22.41
N ALA A 777 4.70 0.39 -22.12
CA ALA A 777 3.94 1.53 -22.64
C ALA A 777 4.16 1.75 -24.15
N ALA A 778 3.10 2.12 -24.87
CA ALA A 778 3.18 2.46 -26.29
C ALA A 778 4.02 3.73 -26.54
N GLY A 779 5.06 3.64 -27.38
CA GLY A 779 5.76 4.80 -27.95
C GLY A 779 7.06 5.27 -27.27
N GLY A 780 7.55 4.62 -26.21
CA GLY A 780 8.82 4.99 -25.57
C GLY A 780 10.01 4.16 -26.06
N ALA A 781 10.99 4.78 -26.71
CA ALA A 781 12.27 4.10 -26.95
C ALA A 781 12.98 3.82 -25.61
N GLY A 782 13.43 2.57 -25.38
CA GLY A 782 14.29 2.21 -24.24
C GLY A 782 13.65 1.53 -23.02
N ALA A 783 12.33 1.30 -23.01
CA ALA A 783 11.66 0.60 -21.90
C ALA A 783 11.90 -0.92 -21.94
N ARG A 784 12.17 -1.54 -20.78
CA ARG A 784 12.23 -3.00 -20.62
C ARG A 784 10.87 -3.56 -20.22
N GLY A 785 10.53 -4.70 -20.80
CA GLY A 785 9.41 -5.52 -20.34
C GLY A 785 9.68 -6.11 -18.96
N GLY A 786 8.61 -6.40 -18.24
CA GLY A 786 8.70 -7.12 -16.97
C GLY A 786 8.83 -8.62 -17.20
N ASP A 787 9.50 -9.30 -16.28
CA ASP A 787 9.51 -10.75 -16.22
C ASP A 787 8.21 -11.25 -15.55
N GLY A 788 7.67 -12.37 -16.04
CA GLY A 788 6.59 -13.05 -15.32
C GLY A 788 7.13 -13.66 -14.03
N GLY A 789 6.29 -13.75 -12.99
CA GLY A 789 6.70 -14.41 -11.76
C GLY A 789 6.80 -15.92 -11.94
N ASP A 790 7.69 -16.57 -11.21
CA ASP A 790 7.77 -18.04 -11.22
C ASP A 790 6.51 -18.65 -10.57
N GLY A 791 6.10 -19.83 -11.02
CA GLY A 791 5.08 -20.61 -10.31
C GLY A 791 5.64 -21.20 -9.02
N GLY A 792 4.77 -21.39 -8.02
CA GLY A 792 5.15 -22.04 -6.76
C GLY A 792 5.44 -23.52 -6.97
N ALA A 793 6.29 -24.10 -6.13
CA ALA A 793 6.48 -25.55 -6.12
C ALA A 793 5.21 -26.25 -5.60
N GLY A 794 4.93 -27.45 -6.10
CA GLY A 794 3.96 -28.34 -5.45
C GLY A 794 4.54 -28.89 -4.15
N GLY A 795 3.69 -29.19 -3.17
CA GLY A 795 4.14 -29.78 -1.91
C GLY A 795 4.56 -31.25 -2.06
N HIS A 796 5.18 -31.79 -1.02
CA HIS A 796 5.56 -33.19 -0.93
C HIS A 796 4.51 -34.05 -0.22
N GLY A 797 4.19 -35.21 -0.78
CA GLY A 797 3.34 -36.21 -0.11
C GLY A 797 4.04 -36.88 1.09
N GLY A 798 3.25 -37.43 2.03
CA GLY A 798 3.80 -38.03 3.27
C GLY A 798 4.68 -39.28 3.06
N THR A 799 5.72 -39.45 3.90
CA THR A 799 6.90 -40.32 3.67
C THR A 799 6.83 -41.81 4.11
N VAL A 800 5.79 -42.30 4.79
CA VAL A 800 5.73 -43.70 5.29
C VAL A 800 4.52 -44.43 4.71
N GLY A 801 4.76 -45.49 3.91
CA GLY A 801 3.74 -46.25 3.17
C GLY A 801 3.45 -45.77 1.72
N SER A 802 4.18 -44.76 1.25
CA SER A 802 4.31 -44.25 -0.14
C SER A 802 3.06 -44.08 -1.01
N THR A 803 2.01 -43.34 -0.64
CA THR A 803 0.93 -43.00 -1.61
C THR A 803 0.31 -41.60 -1.48
N GLY A 804 0.96 -40.65 -0.79
CA GLY A 804 0.54 -39.25 -0.92
C GLY A 804 0.95 -38.73 -2.30
N ALA A 805 0.01 -38.27 -3.13
CA ALA A 805 0.36 -37.62 -4.38
C ALA A 805 1.14 -36.33 -4.08
N ASN A 806 2.28 -36.13 -4.73
CA ASN A 806 2.96 -34.84 -4.73
C ASN A 806 2.10 -33.82 -5.48
N GLY A 807 2.13 -32.57 -5.02
CA GLY A 807 1.44 -31.48 -5.70
C GLY A 807 2.08 -31.20 -7.05
N ALA A 808 1.26 -30.79 -8.02
CA ALA A 808 1.78 -30.21 -9.24
C ALA A 808 2.41 -28.85 -8.93
N GLY A 809 3.48 -28.50 -9.64
CA GLY A 809 4.02 -27.14 -9.63
C GLY A 809 3.09 -26.15 -10.31
N GLY A 810 3.18 -24.89 -9.90
CA GLY A 810 2.49 -23.77 -10.53
C GLY A 810 3.10 -23.41 -11.88
N VAL A 811 2.25 -22.96 -12.80
CA VAL A 811 2.72 -22.41 -14.07
C VAL A 811 3.38 -21.05 -13.85
N GLY A 812 4.51 -20.79 -14.51
CA GLY A 812 5.13 -19.46 -14.51
C GLY A 812 4.27 -18.41 -15.21
N GLY A 813 4.39 -17.15 -14.78
CA GLY A 813 3.69 -16.02 -15.34
C GLY A 813 4.17 -15.65 -16.74
N ALA A 814 3.26 -15.11 -17.55
CA ALA A 814 3.61 -14.59 -18.86
C ALA A 814 4.45 -13.31 -18.76
N GLY A 815 5.62 -13.29 -19.40
CA GLY A 815 6.44 -12.07 -19.57
C GLY A 815 5.85 -11.12 -20.62
N SER A 816 6.26 -9.85 -20.61
CA SER A 816 5.65 -8.81 -21.45
C SER A 816 6.31 -8.62 -22.84
N GLY A 817 7.09 -9.59 -23.33
CA GLY A 817 7.83 -9.55 -24.61
C GLY A 817 8.10 -10.95 -25.21
N THR A 818 8.70 -11.03 -26.41
CA THR A 818 8.94 -12.30 -27.14
C THR A 818 10.07 -13.18 -26.57
N ALA A 819 10.47 -12.99 -25.31
CA ALA A 819 11.49 -13.77 -24.62
C ALA A 819 10.84 -14.65 -23.55
N ALA A 820 11.43 -15.83 -23.34
CA ALA A 820 10.83 -17.01 -22.73
C ALA A 820 10.17 -16.79 -21.35
N HIS A 821 9.09 -17.53 -21.14
CA HIS A 821 8.30 -17.64 -19.92
C HIS A 821 9.17 -17.76 -18.65
N GLY A 822 8.75 -17.15 -17.54
CA GLY A 822 9.35 -17.41 -16.23
C GLY A 822 9.32 -18.92 -15.98
N ALA A 823 10.43 -19.47 -15.49
CA ALA A 823 10.66 -20.90 -15.51
C ALA A 823 9.50 -21.63 -14.79
N THR A 824 8.96 -22.65 -15.45
CA THR A 824 8.03 -23.63 -14.89
C THR A 824 8.60 -24.14 -13.57
N GLY A 825 7.89 -23.85 -12.47
CA GLY A 825 8.26 -24.31 -11.13
C GLY A 825 7.87 -25.76 -10.92
N GLY A 826 8.50 -26.68 -11.64
CA GLY A 826 8.29 -28.13 -11.56
C GLY A 826 8.92 -28.83 -12.75
N PRO A 827 9.40 -30.09 -12.63
CA PRO A 827 10.15 -30.74 -13.70
C PRO A 827 9.30 -30.82 -14.97
N GLU A 828 9.73 -30.11 -16.01
CA GLU A 828 9.17 -30.14 -17.37
C GLU A 828 8.90 -31.59 -17.79
N GLY A 829 7.62 -31.97 -17.82
CA GLY A 829 7.16 -33.30 -18.22
C GLY A 829 5.90 -33.18 -19.06
N PRO A 830 5.65 -34.11 -20.00
CA PRO A 830 4.48 -34.07 -20.86
C PRO A 830 3.19 -34.09 -20.04
N VAL A 831 2.16 -33.34 -20.49
CA VAL A 831 0.85 -33.35 -19.82
C VAL A 831 0.17 -34.70 -19.97
N ASN A 832 0.27 -35.30 -21.16
CA ASN A 832 -0.14 -36.67 -21.44
C ASN A 832 0.89 -37.37 -22.32
N ALA A 833 1.00 -38.68 -22.19
CA ALA A 833 1.84 -39.52 -23.04
C ALA A 833 1.18 -40.87 -23.28
N SER A 834 1.33 -41.46 -24.48
CA SER A 834 0.73 -42.74 -24.81
C SER A 834 1.75 -43.82 -25.16
N ILE A 835 1.39 -45.08 -24.89
CA ILE A 835 2.13 -46.27 -25.31
C ILE A 835 1.18 -47.28 -25.96
N PRO A 836 1.69 -48.17 -26.83
CA PRO A 836 0.88 -49.25 -27.37
C PRO A 836 0.44 -50.25 -26.28
N LEU A 837 -0.83 -50.60 -26.29
CA LEU A 837 -1.39 -51.74 -25.55
C LEU A 837 -1.43 -52.97 -26.47
N TYR A 838 -0.94 -54.10 -25.98
CA TYR A 838 -1.05 -55.37 -26.70
C TYR A 838 -1.94 -56.34 -25.95
N LEU A 839 -2.70 -57.16 -26.68
CA LEU A 839 -3.52 -58.22 -26.10
C LEU A 839 -2.89 -59.59 -26.37
N GLN A 840 -2.76 -60.42 -25.33
CA GLN A 840 -2.26 -61.79 -25.39
C GLN A 840 -3.34 -62.81 -24.95
N SER A 841 -3.00 -64.10 -25.05
CA SER A 841 -3.83 -65.20 -24.56
C SER A 841 -5.26 -65.20 -25.10
N ASN A 842 -5.41 -65.13 -26.43
CA ASN A 842 -6.69 -64.99 -27.14
C ASN A 842 -7.45 -63.68 -26.89
N GLY A 843 -6.73 -62.60 -26.55
CA GLY A 843 -7.28 -61.24 -26.50
C GLY A 843 -7.77 -60.77 -25.14
N ILE A 844 -7.49 -61.53 -24.07
CA ILE A 844 -8.01 -61.27 -22.70
C ILE A 844 -6.93 -60.86 -21.69
N SER A 845 -5.66 -60.83 -22.09
CA SER A 845 -4.55 -60.36 -21.25
C SER A 845 -4.00 -59.05 -21.80
N PRO A 846 -4.33 -57.89 -21.21
CA PRO A 846 -3.76 -56.61 -21.63
C PRO A 846 -2.33 -56.49 -21.10
N ILE A 847 -1.39 -56.27 -22.00
CA ILE A 847 0.03 -56.17 -21.68
C ILE A 847 0.64 -54.90 -22.27
N VAL A 848 1.60 -54.35 -21.53
CA VAL A 848 2.47 -53.25 -21.96
C VAL A 848 3.92 -53.70 -21.84
N TYR A 849 4.83 -53.01 -22.52
CA TYR A 849 6.26 -53.26 -22.37
C TYR A 849 6.85 -52.21 -21.44
N ILE A 850 7.65 -52.67 -20.48
CA ILE A 850 8.37 -51.77 -19.58
C ILE A 850 9.86 -52.13 -19.55
N SER A 851 10.69 -51.13 -19.33
CA SER A 851 12.11 -51.25 -19.09
C SER A 851 12.37 -50.95 -17.61
N ILE A 852 13.06 -51.86 -16.92
CA ILE A 852 13.51 -51.63 -15.54
C ILE A 852 14.95 -51.16 -15.60
N ASN A 853 15.25 -50.01 -14.99
CA ASN A 853 16.59 -49.41 -14.95
C ASN A 853 17.28 -49.30 -16.33
N GLY A 854 16.52 -48.97 -17.37
CA GLY A 854 17.05 -48.90 -18.75
C GLY A 854 17.44 -50.25 -19.37
N GLY A 855 17.06 -51.37 -18.74
CA GLY A 855 17.24 -52.72 -19.28
C GLY A 855 16.34 -53.04 -20.47
N PRO A 856 16.50 -54.21 -21.12
CA PRO A 856 15.66 -54.62 -22.24
C PRO A 856 14.17 -54.63 -21.87
N PRO A 857 13.27 -54.08 -22.69
CA PRO A 857 11.85 -54.07 -22.37
C PRO A 857 11.24 -55.47 -22.25
N VAL A 858 10.46 -55.67 -21.20
CA VAL A 858 9.78 -56.94 -20.88
C VAL A 858 8.26 -56.74 -20.87
N PRO A 859 7.49 -57.75 -21.32
CA PRO A 859 6.03 -57.67 -21.30
C PRO A 859 5.52 -57.83 -19.87
N VAL A 860 4.69 -56.90 -19.41
CA VAL A 860 3.98 -57.00 -18.13
C VAL A 860 2.48 -56.83 -18.35
N GLN A 861 1.69 -57.54 -17.56
CA GLN A 861 0.24 -57.41 -17.56
C GLN A 861 -0.15 -56.12 -16.84
N ILE A 862 -0.96 -55.27 -17.46
CA ILE A 862 -1.55 -54.12 -16.78
C ILE A 862 -2.78 -54.58 -15.99
N ASP A 863 -2.77 -54.38 -14.69
CA ASP A 863 -3.71 -54.98 -13.76
C ASP A 863 -4.32 -53.90 -12.84
N THR A 864 -5.54 -53.46 -13.14
CA THR A 864 -6.25 -52.50 -12.29
C THR A 864 -6.74 -53.13 -10.98
N GLY A 865 -6.92 -54.46 -10.93
CA GLY A 865 -7.38 -55.19 -9.74
C GLY A 865 -6.31 -55.34 -8.65
N SER A 866 -5.04 -55.11 -9.00
CA SER A 866 -3.92 -55.12 -8.06
C SER A 866 -3.16 -53.79 -8.05
N THR A 867 -2.20 -53.66 -7.15
CA THR A 867 -1.38 -52.45 -7.02
C THR A 867 0.09 -52.85 -6.90
N GLY A 868 0.99 -52.08 -7.51
CA GLY A 868 2.43 -52.32 -7.49
C GLY A 868 2.94 -53.26 -8.58
N LEU A 869 4.24 -53.22 -8.84
CA LEU A 869 4.89 -53.98 -9.90
C LEU A 869 5.63 -55.20 -9.35
N THR A 870 5.31 -56.39 -9.87
CA THR A 870 6.00 -57.64 -9.52
C THR A 870 6.49 -58.34 -10.77
N ILE A 871 7.78 -58.68 -10.82
CA ILE A 871 8.46 -59.20 -12.02
C ILE A 871 9.36 -60.40 -11.71
N LEU A 872 9.39 -61.36 -12.63
CA LEU A 872 10.42 -62.40 -12.71
C LEU A 872 11.67 -61.81 -13.37
N GLY A 873 12.77 -61.72 -12.62
CA GLY A 873 13.98 -61.08 -13.15
C GLY A 873 15.23 -61.33 -12.31
N ASN A 874 16.33 -60.75 -12.76
CA ASN A 874 17.55 -60.66 -11.96
C ASN A 874 17.61 -59.28 -11.27
N SER A 875 18.17 -59.23 -10.08
CA SER A 875 18.36 -57.98 -9.32
C SER A 875 19.68 -57.28 -9.65
N GLN A 876 20.42 -57.78 -10.64
CA GLN A 876 21.76 -57.30 -10.94
C GLN A 876 21.71 -55.90 -11.55
N GLY A 877 22.35 -54.94 -10.88
CA GLY A 877 22.39 -53.55 -11.32
C GLY A 877 21.22 -52.69 -10.85
N LEU A 878 20.28 -53.22 -10.05
CA LEU A 878 19.13 -52.48 -9.51
C LEU A 878 19.41 -51.80 -8.16
N GLY A 879 20.64 -51.90 -7.65
CA GLY A 879 21.00 -51.44 -6.30
C GLY A 879 20.68 -52.47 -5.21
N ASP A 880 20.72 -52.01 -3.96
CA ASP A 880 20.40 -52.84 -2.80
C ASP A 880 18.89 -53.03 -2.65
N SER A 881 18.46 -54.21 -2.21
CA SER A 881 17.05 -54.44 -1.90
C SER A 881 16.65 -53.59 -0.69
N VAL A 882 15.59 -52.81 -0.87
CA VAL A 882 15.06 -51.90 0.15
C VAL A 882 14.05 -52.59 1.08
N TYR A 883 13.45 -53.69 0.63
CA TYR A 883 12.50 -54.48 1.41
C TYR A 883 12.45 -55.94 0.93
N ALA A 884 12.05 -56.86 1.80
CA ALA A 884 11.79 -58.25 1.47
C ALA A 884 10.46 -58.67 2.09
N GLY A 885 9.64 -59.38 1.32
CA GLY A 885 8.29 -59.73 1.76
C GLY A 885 7.75 -60.98 1.08
N SER A 886 6.48 -61.27 1.36
CA SER A 886 5.72 -62.30 0.66
C SER A 886 4.32 -61.81 0.34
N ALA A 887 3.81 -62.17 -0.83
CA ALA A 887 2.46 -61.85 -1.27
C ALA A 887 1.79 -63.07 -1.90
N SER A 888 0.47 -63.01 -2.02
CA SER A 888 -0.30 -63.97 -2.80
C SER A 888 -0.94 -63.23 -3.97
N TYR A 889 -0.83 -63.79 -5.17
CA TYR A 889 -1.55 -63.30 -6.34
C TYR A 889 -2.73 -64.25 -6.63
N ALA A 890 -3.88 -63.71 -7.03
CA ALA A 890 -5.13 -64.46 -7.14
C ALA A 890 -5.01 -65.71 -8.05
N GLY A 891 -4.10 -65.68 -9.03
CA GLY A 891 -3.81 -66.79 -9.94
C GLY A 891 -3.02 -67.98 -9.37
N LEU A 892 -2.52 -67.93 -8.12
CA LEU A 892 -1.61 -68.94 -7.54
C LEU A 892 -2.27 -69.97 -6.61
N GLY A 893 -3.58 -69.86 -6.36
CA GLY A 893 -4.35 -70.85 -5.59
C GLY A 893 -3.88 -71.03 -4.14
N ASN A 894 -4.17 -70.05 -3.27
CA ASN A 894 -3.79 -69.96 -1.84
C ASN A 894 -2.28 -70.04 -1.54
N GLN A 895 -1.43 -70.14 -2.56
CA GLN A 895 0.03 -70.14 -2.39
C GLN A 895 0.56 -68.70 -2.42
N SER A 896 1.55 -68.43 -1.57
CA SER A 896 2.25 -67.15 -1.51
C SER A 896 3.65 -67.28 -2.12
N TYR A 897 4.13 -66.22 -2.76
CA TYR A 897 5.49 -66.08 -3.26
C TYR A 897 6.23 -65.04 -2.41
N SER A 898 7.54 -65.24 -2.23
CA SER A 898 8.42 -64.25 -1.62
C SER A 898 9.11 -63.39 -2.69
N TYR A 899 9.42 -62.15 -2.34
CA TYR A 899 10.04 -61.16 -3.22
C TYR A 899 10.97 -60.23 -2.44
N HIS A 900 11.86 -59.61 -3.18
CA HIS A 900 12.64 -58.45 -2.76
C HIS A 900 12.20 -57.22 -3.54
N THR A 901 11.96 -56.12 -2.85
CA THR A 901 11.69 -54.81 -3.45
C THR A 901 13.00 -54.07 -3.68
N TYR A 902 13.08 -53.42 -4.83
CA TYR A 902 14.18 -52.55 -5.25
C TYR A 902 13.60 -51.19 -5.62
N ASP A 903 14.37 -50.16 -5.33
CA ASP A 903 14.03 -48.79 -5.70
C ASP A 903 14.74 -48.43 -6.99
N THR A 904 14.00 -48.42 -8.10
CA THR A 904 14.60 -48.30 -9.44
C THR A 904 13.63 -47.64 -10.42
N THR A 905 14.14 -47.10 -11.51
CA THR A 905 13.31 -46.46 -12.54
C THR A 905 12.57 -47.50 -13.38
N VAL A 906 11.36 -47.14 -13.82
CA VAL A 906 10.56 -47.90 -14.77
C VAL A 906 10.22 -47.01 -15.95
N GLY A 907 10.74 -47.37 -17.13
CA GLY A 907 10.40 -46.74 -18.40
C GLY A 907 9.28 -47.51 -19.10
N PHE A 908 8.32 -46.81 -19.67
CA PHE A 908 7.27 -47.43 -20.49
C PHE A 908 7.65 -47.39 -21.97
N CYS A 909 7.53 -48.53 -22.65
CA CYS A 909 8.12 -48.74 -23.97
C CYS A 909 7.14 -49.40 -24.95
N ASP A 910 7.47 -49.34 -26.24
CA ASP A 910 6.86 -50.22 -27.24
C ASP A 910 7.56 -51.60 -27.30
N LYS A 911 6.95 -52.54 -28.03
CA LYS A 911 7.50 -53.90 -28.23
C LYS A 911 8.79 -53.92 -29.06
N ALA A 912 9.06 -52.89 -29.87
CA ALA A 912 10.26 -52.78 -30.68
C ALA A 912 11.47 -52.29 -29.86
N GLY A 913 11.23 -51.83 -28.63
CA GLY A 913 12.24 -51.40 -27.69
C GLY A 913 12.42 -49.88 -27.60
N ALA A 914 11.52 -49.10 -28.20
CA ALA A 914 11.53 -47.65 -28.08
C ALA A 914 10.80 -47.23 -26.80
N CYS A 915 11.53 -46.60 -25.88
CA CYS A 915 10.99 -46.03 -24.64
C CYS A 915 11.10 -44.50 -24.74
N PRO A 916 9.98 -43.74 -24.76
CA PRO A 916 10.03 -42.29 -24.65
C PRO A 916 10.79 -41.90 -23.38
N THR A 917 11.75 -40.97 -23.50
CA THR A 917 12.58 -40.52 -22.37
C THR A 917 11.77 -39.86 -21.26
N ASP A 918 10.62 -39.31 -21.64
CA ASP A 918 9.78 -38.50 -20.77
C ASP A 918 8.68 -39.34 -20.10
N LEU A 919 8.67 -40.66 -20.34
CA LEU A 919 7.74 -41.63 -19.73
C LEU A 919 8.52 -42.68 -18.94
N VAL A 920 9.40 -42.16 -18.08
CA VAL A 920 10.21 -42.92 -17.14
C VAL A 920 9.91 -42.38 -15.75
N THR A 921 9.66 -43.28 -14.80
CA THR A 921 9.37 -42.90 -13.43
C THR A 921 10.64 -42.43 -12.73
N ASP A 922 10.49 -41.61 -11.70
CA ASP A 922 11.49 -41.56 -10.64
C ASP A 922 11.70 -42.99 -10.06
N PRO A 923 12.83 -43.27 -9.40
CA PRO A 923 13.01 -44.53 -8.70
C PRO A 923 11.76 -44.86 -7.86
N THR A 924 11.23 -46.05 -8.09
CA THR A 924 9.99 -46.52 -7.48
C THR A 924 10.12 -47.99 -7.12
N ALA A 925 9.22 -48.45 -6.25
CA ALA A 925 9.23 -49.80 -5.72
C ALA A 925 8.89 -50.84 -6.81
N VAL A 926 9.89 -51.67 -7.15
CA VAL A 926 9.75 -52.81 -8.06
C VAL A 926 10.05 -54.11 -7.30
N ASN A 927 9.07 -55.01 -7.23
CA ASN A 927 9.25 -56.31 -6.60
C ASN A 927 9.85 -57.32 -7.60
N ILE A 928 11.03 -57.85 -7.26
CA ILE A 928 11.65 -58.96 -7.96
C ILE A 928 11.41 -60.22 -7.14
N VAL A 929 10.78 -61.21 -7.77
CA VAL A 929 10.45 -62.49 -7.14
C VAL A 929 11.73 -63.22 -6.73
N ASP A 930 11.72 -63.83 -5.55
CA ASP A 930 12.86 -64.59 -5.06
C ASP A 930 13.18 -65.79 -5.96
N PRO A 931 14.47 -66.14 -6.12
CA PRO A 931 14.87 -67.36 -6.81
C PRO A 931 14.18 -68.63 -6.28
N ALA A 932 13.88 -68.69 -4.99
CA ALA A 932 13.16 -69.80 -4.36
C ALA A 932 11.67 -69.86 -4.75
N SER A 933 11.07 -68.71 -5.06
CA SER A 933 9.67 -68.56 -5.47
C SER A 933 9.49 -68.51 -7.00
N ASN A 934 10.60 -68.42 -7.77
CA ASN A 934 10.58 -68.31 -9.22
C ASN A 934 9.85 -69.45 -9.90
N ALA A 935 9.98 -70.69 -9.44
CA ALA A 935 9.31 -71.84 -10.08
C ALA A 935 7.77 -71.73 -10.01
N LEU A 936 7.24 -71.23 -8.89
CA LEU A 936 5.81 -71.00 -8.67
C LEU A 936 5.29 -69.89 -9.59
N MET A 937 5.96 -68.75 -9.61
CA MET A 937 5.58 -67.59 -10.42
C MET A 937 5.80 -67.81 -11.91
N THR A 938 6.85 -68.53 -12.30
CA THR A 938 7.15 -68.90 -13.69
C THR A 938 6.06 -69.78 -14.29
N SER A 939 5.44 -70.66 -13.50
CA SER A 939 4.31 -71.46 -13.97
C SER A 939 3.11 -70.61 -14.36
N TYR A 940 2.83 -69.54 -13.60
CA TYR A 940 1.72 -68.63 -13.87
C TYR A 940 2.04 -67.67 -15.02
N PHE A 941 3.22 -67.03 -15.01
CA PHE A 941 3.61 -66.05 -16.02
C PHE A 941 3.85 -66.65 -17.41
N ASN A 942 4.42 -67.87 -17.51
CA ASN A 942 4.61 -68.55 -18.80
C ASN A 942 3.27 -68.93 -19.46
N GLN A 943 2.21 -69.16 -18.69
CA GLN A 943 0.89 -69.46 -19.24
C GLN A 943 0.34 -68.27 -20.03
N TYR A 944 0.68 -67.04 -19.64
CA TYR A 944 0.15 -65.81 -20.22
C TYR A 944 1.17 -65.02 -21.03
N GLY A 945 2.42 -65.49 -21.14
CA GLY A 945 3.46 -64.85 -21.95
C GLY A 945 4.00 -63.54 -21.37
N ILE A 946 3.83 -63.33 -20.07
CA ILE A 946 4.26 -62.14 -19.34
C ILE A 946 5.51 -62.42 -18.52
N ALA A 947 6.24 -61.37 -18.17
CA ALA A 947 7.37 -61.43 -17.24
C ALA A 947 7.00 -60.87 -15.86
N GLY A 948 5.85 -60.21 -15.75
CA GLY A 948 5.38 -59.58 -14.50
C GLY A 948 3.99 -59.00 -14.59
N VAL A 949 3.52 -58.49 -13.47
CA VAL A 949 2.22 -57.82 -13.30
C VAL A 949 2.48 -56.39 -12.83
N LEU A 950 1.94 -55.42 -13.56
CA LEU A 950 1.92 -54.00 -13.26
C LEU A 950 0.55 -53.64 -12.68
N GLY A 951 0.45 -53.68 -11.35
CA GLY A 951 -0.74 -53.30 -10.60
C GLY A 951 -0.91 -51.78 -10.57
N ILE A 952 -2.05 -51.28 -11.06
CA ILE A 952 -2.36 -49.84 -11.15
C ILE A 952 -3.64 -49.41 -10.42
N GLY A 953 -4.30 -50.29 -9.69
CA GLY A 953 -5.47 -49.92 -8.88
C GLY A 953 -5.07 -49.03 -7.69
N PRO A 954 -5.75 -47.91 -7.42
CA PRO A 954 -5.44 -47.04 -6.29
C PRO A 954 -5.86 -47.58 -4.91
N ASN A 955 -6.80 -48.54 -4.84
CA ASN A 955 -7.41 -48.99 -3.58
C ASN A 955 -7.93 -50.46 -3.61
N ASN A 956 -7.05 -51.42 -3.87
CA ASN A 956 -7.38 -52.86 -4.01
C ASN A 956 -7.70 -53.62 -2.70
N GLY A 957 -7.78 -52.91 -1.56
CA GLY A 957 -8.07 -53.53 -0.26
C GLY A 957 -6.92 -54.36 0.35
N PHE A 958 -5.75 -54.40 -0.30
CA PHE A 958 -4.51 -54.96 0.23
C PHE A 958 -3.50 -53.84 0.42
N SER A 959 -2.79 -53.88 1.51
CA SER A 959 -1.80 -52.85 1.80
C SER A 959 -0.43 -53.15 1.22
N GLY A 960 0.36 -52.09 1.05
CA GLY A 960 1.82 -52.21 0.92
C GLY A 960 2.32 -52.26 -0.52
N THR A 961 1.51 -51.82 -1.47
CA THR A 961 1.95 -51.60 -2.85
C THR A 961 1.29 -50.34 -3.38
N SER A 962 2.10 -49.39 -3.83
CA SER A 962 1.65 -48.18 -4.53
C SER A 962 1.68 -48.43 -6.02
N THR A 963 0.75 -47.84 -6.76
CA THR A 963 0.82 -47.89 -8.21
C THR A 963 2.12 -47.22 -8.66
N ILE A 964 2.79 -47.78 -9.67
CA ILE A 964 3.99 -47.14 -10.23
C ILE A 964 3.67 -45.81 -10.90
N ILE A 965 2.41 -45.61 -11.26
CA ILE A 965 1.93 -44.41 -11.94
C ILE A 965 2.12 -43.16 -11.09
N SER A 966 2.03 -43.26 -9.76
CA SER A 966 2.25 -42.10 -8.88
C SER A 966 3.69 -41.56 -8.91
N ALA A 967 4.64 -42.38 -9.38
CA ALA A 967 6.05 -42.02 -9.53
C ALA A 967 6.39 -41.48 -10.93
N LEU A 968 5.40 -41.31 -11.82
CA LEU A 968 5.60 -40.61 -13.08
C LEU A 968 5.73 -39.09 -12.85
N PRO A 969 6.54 -38.41 -13.66
CA PRO A 969 6.79 -36.98 -13.46
C PRO A 969 5.59 -36.12 -13.84
N GLY A 970 5.43 -35.01 -13.13
CA GLY A 970 4.47 -33.95 -13.48
C GLY A 970 3.03 -34.45 -13.57
N ALA A 971 2.30 -33.98 -14.58
CA ALA A 971 0.88 -34.30 -14.73
C ALA A 971 0.62 -35.77 -15.13
N LEU A 972 1.63 -36.53 -15.55
CA LEU A 972 1.49 -37.93 -15.98
C LEU A 972 1.02 -38.87 -14.86
N ASN A 973 1.25 -38.49 -13.60
CA ASN A 973 0.84 -39.28 -12.44
C ASN A 973 -0.64 -39.14 -12.05
N GLN A 974 -1.38 -38.25 -12.72
CA GLN A 974 -2.75 -37.92 -12.36
C GLN A 974 -3.75 -39.04 -12.68
N GLY A 975 -3.41 -39.91 -13.65
CA GLY A 975 -4.24 -41.05 -14.02
C GLY A 975 -3.73 -41.83 -15.22
N VAL A 976 -4.45 -42.92 -15.54
CA VAL A 976 -4.18 -43.77 -16.70
C VAL A 976 -5.47 -44.12 -17.42
N LEU A 977 -5.54 -43.81 -18.72
CA LEU A 977 -6.57 -44.28 -19.64
C LEU A 977 -6.11 -45.58 -20.30
N ILE A 978 -6.92 -46.63 -20.22
CA ILE A 978 -6.70 -47.90 -20.92
C ILE A 978 -7.74 -47.99 -22.04
N ASP A 979 -7.29 -47.96 -23.29
CA ASP A 979 -8.17 -48.06 -24.46
C ASP A 979 -7.73 -49.24 -25.34
N ALA A 980 -8.35 -50.39 -25.13
CA ALA A 980 -8.06 -51.57 -25.92
C ALA A 980 -8.66 -51.54 -27.33
N THR A 981 -9.62 -50.65 -27.59
CA THR A 981 -10.22 -50.50 -28.93
C THR A 981 -9.26 -49.78 -29.88
N ARG A 982 -8.50 -48.82 -29.35
CA ARG A 982 -7.41 -48.14 -30.05
C ARG A 982 -6.06 -48.84 -29.87
N GLY A 983 -5.97 -49.76 -28.91
CA GLY A 983 -4.74 -50.48 -28.62
C GLY A 983 -3.68 -49.58 -27.99
N GLU A 984 -4.09 -48.69 -27.08
CA GLU A 984 -3.20 -47.73 -26.41
C GLU A 984 -3.49 -47.59 -24.91
N VAL A 985 -2.47 -47.15 -24.18
CA VAL A 985 -2.56 -46.69 -22.79
C VAL A 985 -2.05 -45.25 -22.76
N VAL A 986 -2.82 -44.34 -22.16
CA VAL A 986 -2.46 -42.91 -22.04
C VAL A 986 -2.30 -42.53 -20.57
N PHE A 987 -1.16 -41.95 -20.23
CA PHE A 987 -0.85 -41.43 -18.90
C PHE A 987 -1.15 -39.94 -18.82
N GLY A 988 -1.49 -39.43 -17.63
CA GLY A 988 -1.81 -38.02 -17.38
C GLY A 988 -3.29 -37.73 -17.22
N PRO A 989 -3.73 -36.46 -17.24
CA PRO A 989 -5.14 -36.09 -17.07
C PRO A 989 -6.04 -36.78 -18.10
N ASN A 990 -7.27 -37.15 -17.73
CA ASN A 990 -8.20 -37.78 -18.68
C ASN A 990 -8.44 -36.87 -19.89
N GLN A 991 -8.26 -37.41 -21.09
CA GLN A 991 -8.40 -36.68 -22.36
C GLN A 991 -9.78 -36.85 -22.99
N LEU A 992 -10.62 -37.72 -22.44
CA LEU A 992 -11.96 -38.00 -22.94
C LEU A 992 -13.02 -37.32 -22.06
N ASP A 993 -14.18 -37.05 -22.67
CA ASP A 993 -15.34 -36.56 -21.93
C ASP A 993 -15.91 -37.70 -21.08
N PRO A 994 -15.92 -37.59 -19.74
CA PRO A 994 -16.31 -38.69 -18.88
C PRO A 994 -17.82 -38.97 -18.97
N GLU A 995 -18.22 -40.18 -19.36
CA GLU A 995 -19.64 -40.59 -19.36
C GLU A 995 -20.13 -40.86 -17.93
N LEU A 996 -19.26 -41.48 -17.11
CA LEU A 996 -19.53 -41.76 -15.72
C LEU A 996 -18.24 -41.99 -14.91
N SER A 997 -18.03 -41.19 -13.86
CA SER A 997 -17.01 -41.43 -12.83
C SER A 997 -17.64 -42.16 -11.65
N LEU A 998 -17.08 -43.32 -11.30
CA LEU A 998 -17.46 -44.11 -10.14
C LEU A 998 -16.42 -43.92 -9.04
N PRO A 999 -16.81 -43.51 -7.81
CA PRO A 999 -15.87 -43.40 -6.70
C PRO A 999 -15.37 -44.79 -6.31
N GLY A 1000 -14.05 -44.92 -6.13
CA GLY A 1000 -13.36 -46.18 -5.86
C GLY A 1000 -12.66 -46.78 -7.09
N SER A 1001 -11.56 -47.48 -6.86
CA SER A 1001 -10.91 -48.36 -7.84
C SER A 1001 -9.91 -49.29 -7.12
N PRO A 1002 -9.89 -50.61 -7.38
CA PRO A 1002 -10.67 -51.32 -8.40
C PRO A 1002 -12.10 -51.66 -7.98
N PHE A 1003 -12.42 -51.66 -6.68
CA PHE A 1003 -13.77 -52.00 -6.23
C PHE A 1003 -14.71 -50.81 -6.37
N VAL A 1004 -15.79 -51.02 -7.10
CA VAL A 1004 -16.90 -50.07 -7.25
C VAL A 1004 -18.21 -50.78 -6.95
N ASP A 1005 -19.16 -50.05 -6.37
CA ASP A 1005 -20.50 -50.57 -6.14
C ASP A 1005 -21.29 -50.60 -7.45
N THR A 1006 -21.85 -51.77 -7.78
CA THR A 1006 -22.55 -52.01 -9.05
C THR A 1006 -23.86 -52.78 -8.87
N MET A 1007 -24.68 -52.79 -9.90
CA MET A 1007 -25.86 -53.64 -10.01
C MET A 1007 -25.69 -54.63 -11.17
N VAL A 1008 -25.81 -55.94 -10.92
CA VAL A 1008 -25.58 -57.00 -11.94
C VAL A 1008 -26.89 -57.68 -12.32
N SER A 1009 -27.15 -57.82 -13.62
CA SER A 1009 -28.30 -58.51 -14.20
C SER A 1009 -27.86 -59.72 -15.03
N ILE A 1010 -28.54 -60.86 -14.84
CA ILE A 1010 -28.29 -62.10 -15.59
C ILE A 1010 -29.49 -62.37 -16.52
N ASN A 1011 -29.23 -62.57 -17.81
CA ASN A 1011 -30.23 -62.83 -18.86
C ASN A 1011 -31.39 -61.81 -18.89
N GLY A 1012 -31.12 -60.54 -18.54
CA GLY A 1012 -32.12 -59.48 -18.50
C GLY A 1012 -33.04 -59.49 -17.28
N GLY A 1013 -32.70 -60.25 -16.23
CA GLY A 1013 -33.40 -60.23 -14.93
C GLY A 1013 -33.21 -58.92 -14.17
N ALA A 1014 -33.94 -58.74 -13.06
CA ALA A 1014 -33.80 -57.55 -12.22
C ALA A 1014 -32.35 -57.41 -11.70
N PRO A 1015 -31.70 -56.24 -11.85
CA PRO A 1015 -30.34 -56.03 -11.35
C PRO A 1015 -30.28 -56.20 -9.82
N VAL A 1016 -29.20 -56.79 -9.32
CA VAL A 1016 -28.95 -56.98 -7.89
C VAL A 1016 -27.61 -56.37 -7.50
N ALA A 1017 -27.52 -55.81 -6.29
CA ALA A 1017 -26.31 -55.14 -5.83
C ALA A 1017 -25.15 -56.11 -5.66
N VAL A 1018 -24.01 -55.76 -6.25
CA VAL A 1018 -22.75 -56.52 -6.19
C VAL A 1018 -21.60 -55.52 -6.12
N SER A 1019 -20.69 -55.72 -5.17
CA SER A 1019 -19.39 -55.03 -5.20
C SER A 1019 -18.53 -55.69 -6.28
N THR A 1020 -18.10 -54.91 -7.27
CA THR A 1020 -17.38 -55.43 -8.44
C THR A 1020 -15.99 -54.81 -8.51
N SER A 1021 -14.98 -55.66 -8.58
CA SER A 1021 -13.61 -55.26 -8.94
C SER A 1021 -13.54 -55.07 -10.45
N ILE A 1022 -13.33 -53.84 -10.91
CA ILE A 1022 -13.02 -53.52 -12.30
C ILE A 1022 -11.54 -53.83 -12.52
N ASP A 1023 -11.27 -55.03 -13.05
CA ASP A 1023 -9.97 -55.67 -13.01
C ASP A 1023 -9.50 -56.11 -14.40
N SER A 1024 -8.60 -55.33 -15.00
CA SER A 1024 -7.98 -55.64 -16.29
C SER A 1024 -7.06 -56.87 -16.25
N GLY A 1025 -6.51 -57.21 -15.08
CA GLY A 1025 -5.66 -58.37 -14.84
C GLY A 1025 -6.44 -59.65 -14.52
N GLY A 1026 -7.72 -59.54 -14.17
CA GLY A 1026 -8.62 -60.63 -13.78
C GLY A 1026 -8.96 -61.65 -14.87
N MET A 1027 -8.42 -61.49 -16.09
CA MET A 1027 -8.59 -62.39 -17.23
C MET A 1027 -10.08 -62.61 -17.59
N LEU A 1028 -10.59 -63.83 -17.39
CA LEU A 1028 -12.00 -64.18 -17.63
C LEU A 1028 -12.92 -63.71 -16.50
N GLY A 1029 -12.39 -63.18 -15.39
CA GLY A 1029 -13.18 -62.73 -14.25
C GLY A 1029 -13.81 -63.88 -13.46
N SER A 1030 -14.52 -63.50 -12.40
CA SER A 1030 -15.25 -64.43 -11.55
C SER A 1030 -16.54 -63.83 -11.03
N VAL A 1031 -17.56 -64.68 -10.85
CA VAL A 1031 -18.85 -64.29 -10.32
C VAL A 1031 -19.14 -65.03 -9.01
N PRO A 1032 -19.76 -64.38 -8.02
CA PRO A 1032 -20.21 -65.03 -6.81
C PRO A 1032 -21.19 -66.17 -7.10
N GLN A 1033 -21.03 -67.30 -6.39
CA GLN A 1033 -21.87 -68.48 -6.56
C GLN A 1033 -23.35 -68.19 -6.36
N TRP A 1034 -23.68 -67.23 -5.49
CA TRP A 1034 -25.08 -66.87 -5.22
C TRP A 1034 -25.79 -66.22 -6.43
N LEU A 1035 -25.05 -65.67 -7.42
CA LEU A 1035 -25.63 -65.23 -8.70
C LEU A 1035 -25.93 -66.41 -9.64
N PHE A 1036 -25.26 -67.54 -9.43
CA PHE A 1036 -25.43 -68.77 -10.23
C PHE A 1036 -25.55 -70.02 -9.33
N PRO A 1037 -26.61 -70.14 -8.51
CA PRO A 1037 -26.69 -71.18 -7.46
C PRO A 1037 -26.68 -72.61 -8.00
N SER A 1038 -27.06 -72.80 -9.26
CA SER A 1038 -27.09 -74.09 -9.96
C SER A 1038 -25.73 -74.50 -10.54
N ALA A 1039 -24.77 -73.59 -10.61
CA ALA A 1039 -23.41 -73.87 -11.08
C ALA A 1039 -22.50 -74.24 -9.90
N GLY A 1040 -21.63 -75.22 -10.11
CA GLY A 1040 -20.64 -75.63 -9.10
C GLY A 1040 -19.52 -74.61 -8.98
N ILE A 1041 -18.99 -74.39 -7.77
CA ILE A 1041 -17.75 -73.62 -7.58
C ILE A 1041 -16.63 -74.21 -8.45
N GLY A 1042 -15.86 -73.36 -9.13
CA GLY A 1042 -14.79 -73.77 -10.04
C GLY A 1042 -15.25 -74.04 -11.48
N THR A 1043 -16.56 -74.01 -11.76
CA THR A 1043 -17.09 -74.16 -13.12
C THR A 1043 -17.22 -72.81 -13.82
N GLN A 1044 -17.22 -72.82 -15.16
CA GLN A 1044 -17.51 -71.61 -15.93
C GLN A 1044 -19.02 -71.39 -16.00
N VAL A 1045 -19.44 -70.13 -16.06
CA VAL A 1045 -20.84 -69.76 -16.33
C VAL A 1045 -21.26 -70.38 -17.68
N PRO A 1046 -22.45 -71.00 -17.78
CA PRO A 1046 -22.90 -71.66 -19.00
C PRO A 1046 -22.89 -70.73 -20.22
N ALA A 1047 -22.34 -71.21 -21.33
CA ALA A 1047 -22.31 -70.48 -22.59
C ALA A 1047 -23.71 -70.04 -23.04
N GLY A 1048 -23.80 -68.84 -23.61
CA GLY A 1048 -25.05 -68.19 -24.01
C GLY A 1048 -25.71 -67.34 -22.93
N THR A 1049 -25.10 -67.23 -21.73
CA THR A 1049 -25.62 -66.38 -20.66
C THR A 1049 -25.22 -64.92 -20.88
N LEU A 1050 -26.18 -64.01 -20.92
CA LEU A 1050 -25.98 -62.56 -20.94
C LEU A 1050 -25.76 -62.03 -19.52
N ILE A 1051 -24.70 -61.26 -19.32
CA ILE A 1051 -24.39 -60.59 -18.05
C ILE A 1051 -24.28 -59.09 -18.34
N SER A 1052 -25.07 -58.28 -17.66
CA SER A 1052 -25.07 -56.81 -17.77
C SER A 1052 -24.77 -56.18 -16.42
N VAL A 1053 -23.86 -55.20 -16.39
CA VAL A 1053 -23.43 -54.52 -15.17
C VAL A 1053 -23.75 -53.04 -15.27
N TYR A 1054 -24.38 -52.50 -14.25
CA TYR A 1054 -24.88 -51.13 -14.15
C TYR A 1054 -24.22 -50.38 -12.98
N SER A 1055 -24.33 -49.06 -12.98
CA SER A 1055 -24.01 -48.19 -11.84
C SER A 1055 -24.75 -48.59 -10.57
N ALA A 1056 -24.28 -48.13 -9.41
CA ALA A 1056 -24.85 -48.48 -8.09
C ALA A 1056 -26.35 -48.15 -7.95
N ASP A 1057 -26.83 -47.11 -8.65
CA ASP A 1057 -28.24 -46.74 -8.71
C ASP A 1057 -29.08 -47.60 -9.69
N GLY A 1058 -28.43 -48.44 -10.50
CA GLY A 1058 -29.04 -49.32 -11.49
C GLY A 1058 -29.48 -48.61 -12.78
N GLU A 1059 -29.22 -47.31 -12.93
CA GLU A 1059 -29.75 -46.49 -14.03
C GLU A 1059 -28.87 -46.54 -15.29
N LYS A 1060 -27.54 -46.53 -15.16
CA LYS A 1060 -26.60 -46.47 -16.29
C LYS A 1060 -25.94 -47.83 -16.54
N LEU A 1061 -26.01 -48.34 -17.77
CA LEU A 1061 -25.29 -49.55 -18.18
C LEU A 1061 -23.80 -49.24 -18.36
N LEU A 1062 -22.96 -49.95 -17.62
CA LEU A 1062 -21.49 -49.83 -17.70
C LEU A 1062 -20.96 -50.70 -18.84
N TYR A 1063 -21.24 -52.01 -18.80
CA TYR A 1063 -20.82 -52.97 -19.82
C TYR A 1063 -21.74 -54.22 -19.83
N SER A 1064 -21.76 -54.95 -20.95
CA SER A 1064 -22.61 -56.14 -21.09
C SER A 1064 -22.09 -57.13 -22.14
N PHE A 1065 -21.96 -58.39 -21.76
CA PHE A 1065 -21.43 -59.44 -22.63
C PHE A 1065 -22.21 -60.74 -22.52
N THR A 1066 -22.16 -61.55 -23.58
CA THR A 1066 -22.70 -62.91 -23.59
C THR A 1066 -21.57 -63.92 -23.50
N THR A 1067 -21.62 -64.77 -22.47
CA THR A 1067 -20.65 -65.83 -22.24
C THR A 1067 -20.61 -66.84 -23.40
N THR A 1068 -19.44 -67.39 -23.68
CA THR A 1068 -19.23 -68.44 -24.69
C THR A 1068 -18.49 -69.62 -24.07
N ALA A 1069 -18.38 -70.74 -24.79
CA ALA A 1069 -17.69 -71.94 -24.29
C ALA A 1069 -16.20 -71.69 -23.97
N THR A 1070 -15.60 -70.62 -24.50
CA THR A 1070 -14.18 -70.30 -24.34
C THR A 1070 -13.93 -68.92 -23.72
N ASN A 1071 -14.98 -68.14 -23.48
CA ASN A 1071 -14.90 -66.79 -22.90
C ASN A 1071 -16.06 -66.61 -21.92
N SER A 1072 -15.86 -67.07 -20.68
CA SER A 1072 -16.88 -67.09 -19.64
C SER A 1072 -16.25 -67.01 -18.25
N PRO A 1073 -16.77 -66.19 -17.32
CA PRO A 1073 -16.24 -66.07 -15.97
C PRO A 1073 -16.45 -67.36 -15.19
N TYR A 1074 -15.56 -67.56 -14.21
CA TYR A 1074 -15.68 -68.70 -13.31
C TYR A 1074 -16.60 -68.39 -12.12
N VAL A 1075 -17.32 -69.40 -11.66
CA VAL A 1075 -18.19 -69.31 -10.48
C VAL A 1075 -17.38 -69.60 -9.23
N TRP A 1076 -17.34 -68.68 -8.27
CA TRP A 1076 -16.53 -68.78 -7.05
C TRP A 1076 -17.33 -68.48 -5.77
N SER A 1077 -16.81 -68.89 -4.61
CA SER A 1077 -17.49 -68.70 -3.31
C SER A 1077 -17.29 -67.31 -2.67
N ASN A 1078 -16.84 -66.32 -3.44
CA ASN A 1078 -16.56 -64.96 -2.98
C ASN A 1078 -17.85 -64.13 -2.85
N THR A 1079 -17.77 -63.01 -2.12
CA THR A 1079 -18.88 -62.06 -1.95
C THR A 1079 -18.89 -60.96 -3.02
N SER A 1080 -17.75 -60.69 -3.66
CA SER A 1080 -17.58 -59.69 -4.72
C SER A 1080 -17.40 -60.34 -6.10
N MET A 1081 -17.80 -59.63 -7.16
CA MET A 1081 -17.54 -60.01 -8.54
C MET A 1081 -16.19 -59.44 -9.00
N ASN A 1082 -15.47 -60.19 -9.83
CA ASN A 1082 -14.32 -59.70 -10.56
C ASN A 1082 -14.72 -59.58 -12.04
N SER A 1083 -14.63 -58.38 -12.60
CA SER A 1083 -15.09 -58.11 -13.95
C SER A 1083 -14.33 -58.89 -15.01
N GLY A 1084 -13.07 -59.26 -14.74
CA GLY A 1084 -12.11 -59.63 -15.75
C GLY A 1084 -11.92 -58.52 -16.79
N TYR A 1085 -11.38 -58.89 -17.95
CA TYR A 1085 -11.06 -57.99 -19.04
C TYR A 1085 -12.28 -57.42 -19.80
N PHE A 1086 -13.48 -57.96 -19.58
CA PHE A 1086 -14.70 -57.61 -20.32
C PHE A 1086 -15.01 -56.10 -20.44
N PRO A 1087 -15.04 -55.29 -19.37
CA PRO A 1087 -15.34 -53.86 -19.48
C PRO A 1087 -14.31 -53.09 -20.34
N PHE A 1088 -13.04 -53.48 -20.29
CA PHE A 1088 -11.94 -52.89 -21.06
C PHE A 1088 -11.99 -53.27 -22.55
N SER A 1089 -12.68 -54.36 -22.90
CA SER A 1089 -12.90 -54.75 -24.29
C SER A 1089 -14.02 -53.97 -24.98
N GLU A 1090 -14.88 -53.31 -24.20
CA GLU A 1090 -16.06 -52.59 -24.68
C GLU A 1090 -15.90 -51.07 -24.62
N ASN A 1091 -15.17 -50.54 -23.63
CA ASN A 1091 -15.03 -49.10 -23.41
C ASN A 1091 -13.58 -48.73 -23.02
N PRO A 1092 -13.10 -47.52 -23.39
CA PRO A 1092 -11.97 -46.89 -22.72
C PRO A 1092 -12.27 -46.65 -21.24
N ILE A 1093 -11.32 -46.95 -20.35
CA ILE A 1093 -11.48 -46.79 -18.90
C ILE A 1093 -10.32 -45.99 -18.35
N TYR A 1094 -10.62 -44.88 -17.68
CA TYR A 1094 -9.64 -44.04 -17.01
C TYR A 1094 -9.62 -44.28 -15.50
N ILE A 1095 -8.42 -44.44 -14.94
CA ILE A 1095 -8.17 -44.59 -13.51
C ILE A 1095 -7.64 -43.25 -13.00
N ASP A 1096 -8.48 -42.50 -12.25
CA ASP A 1096 -8.12 -41.19 -11.67
C ASP A 1096 -7.62 -41.35 -10.24
N TYR A 1097 -6.52 -40.67 -9.92
CA TYR A 1097 -5.92 -40.68 -8.59
C TYR A 1097 -6.27 -39.45 -7.71
N ARG A 1098 -7.12 -38.50 -8.18
CA ARG A 1098 -7.29 -37.14 -7.61
C ARG A 1098 -8.55 -36.87 -6.76
N PRO A 1099 -9.24 -37.86 -6.18
CA PRO A 1099 -9.55 -37.72 -4.76
C PRO A 1099 -8.75 -38.74 -3.95
N SER A 1100 -7.84 -38.27 -3.07
CA SER A 1100 -6.85 -39.13 -2.41
C SER A 1100 -7.49 -40.17 -1.49
N GLY A 1101 -7.07 -41.43 -1.62
CA GLY A 1101 -7.42 -42.55 -0.73
C GLY A 1101 -8.39 -43.59 -1.31
N PHE A 1102 -9.13 -43.25 -2.38
CA PHE A 1102 -10.06 -44.19 -3.04
C PHE A 1102 -9.80 -44.36 -4.54
N GLY A 1103 -9.27 -43.32 -5.20
CA GLY A 1103 -9.27 -43.18 -6.64
C GLY A 1103 -10.69 -43.19 -7.24
N SER A 1104 -10.80 -42.97 -8.54
CA SER A 1104 -12.07 -43.20 -9.25
C SER A 1104 -11.84 -43.97 -10.53
N THR A 1105 -12.79 -44.86 -10.85
CA THR A 1105 -12.84 -45.55 -12.14
C THR A 1105 -13.82 -44.80 -13.02
N VAL A 1106 -13.33 -44.26 -14.13
CA VAL A 1106 -14.10 -43.47 -15.08
C VAL A 1106 -14.31 -44.30 -16.34
N PHE A 1107 -15.57 -44.45 -16.75
CA PHE A 1107 -15.95 -45.09 -18.00
C PHE A 1107 -16.16 -43.99 -19.04
N ASP A 1108 -15.38 -44.06 -20.12
CA ASP A 1108 -15.39 -43.10 -21.23
C ASP A 1108 -15.95 -43.77 -22.50
N ARG A 1109 -16.55 -43.01 -23.43
CA ARG A 1109 -17.05 -43.53 -24.72
C ARG A 1109 -16.76 -42.63 -25.91
#